data_AF-A0A7I7T3P0-F1
#
_entry.id   AF-A0A7I7T3P0-F1
#
_cell.length_a   1.000
_cell.length_b   1.000
_cell.length_c   1.000
_cell.angle_alpha   90.00
_cell.angle_beta   90.00
_cell.angle_gamma   90.00
#
_symmetry.space_group_name_H-M   'P 1'
#
loop_
_entity.id
_entity.type
_entity.pdbx_description
1 polymer ?
#
loop_
_entity_poly.entity_id
_entity_poly.type
_entity_poly.pdbx_seq_one_letter_code
_entity_poly.pdbx_strand_id
1 'polypeptide(L)'
;MTIPTTKPDLECDVVMKGGITSGVIYPRAVCTLAQTYRLRSIGGSSAGAIAAAGAAAAEFGRASGGFTLLEALPADITAQENGESVLFRLFQPTKKTLPLYRAFTAGMGKPAGKIRIAVALIAGYGWWALLGAIPGIVVTVACAQGHGLALVAGVLAGVVLALIGAIVGVACGAARTLGTVSSKNFGLCTGMPGAGAAGAPALTPWLHAKFQSMAGLSSDSGPLTFGTLASSGIELRMMTTNITRRQPMPMPWATQEYFFEPDQMRKLFPAEVVDWMVSHPPSVGSDGIPLSPIDVRKRDLLRAQAGSKKPWPNPDDLPVIVSTRMSLSFPLLITAVPLYAVNYSLEANRTARAAADAWLQANPHATSAEGAAALGTAPTFDVNWFSDGGICANLPVHFFDAPLPTRPTFAIDLESFPPDIHKSSIQTENCYLPVENGEGLLRPWTTLPTSGVAALSSFLSQIVDTARGWLDAAQLVMPGYRDRVVTIYHDDTEGGMNLAMKEATVTDLADRGAAAAALLVDKFTGTLGGKPAGWGWENQRWIRFRTSTVGLDEWIRRFRAGYGFAAPNTTPYPALAGPNATADLPSYQFGSTTRRNQANAQTGELTTLADTWATSSALSAGAPRPRPRLRPTPDDGATAPSADPPIQTVLDSEPPG
;
A
#
# COMPACT_ATOMS: atom_id res chain seq x y z
N MET A 1 10.29 -20.02 18.69
CA MET A 1 9.69 -21.31 18.24
C MET A 1 10.71 -22.06 17.36
N THR A 2 10.58 -23.37 17.09
CA THR A 2 11.53 -24.07 16.18
C THR A 2 11.02 -24.02 14.75
N ILE A 3 11.62 -23.17 13.92
CA ILE A 3 11.25 -23.01 12.51
C ILE A 3 12.20 -23.88 11.67
N PRO A 4 11.68 -24.74 10.76
CA PRO A 4 12.54 -25.56 9.90
C PRO A 4 13.46 -24.68 9.04
N THR A 5 14.74 -25.01 9.05
CA THR A 5 15.75 -24.42 8.16
C THR A 5 15.55 -24.89 6.71
N THR A 6 14.99 -26.08 6.53
CA THR A 6 14.54 -26.62 5.24
C THR A 6 13.18 -26.06 4.86
N LYS A 7 12.95 -25.89 3.55
CA LYS A 7 11.66 -25.41 3.03
C LYS A 7 10.57 -26.48 3.26
N PRO A 8 9.42 -26.13 3.86
CA PRO A 8 8.29 -27.05 3.96
C PRO A 8 7.72 -27.43 2.58
N ASP A 9 7.08 -28.60 2.48
CA ASP A 9 6.42 -29.07 1.25
C ASP A 9 5.12 -28.31 0.96
N LEU A 10 4.41 -27.89 2.01
CA LEU A 10 3.21 -27.09 1.87
C LEU A 10 3.59 -25.63 1.57
N GLU A 11 2.84 -25.00 0.68
CA GLU A 11 3.04 -23.61 0.30
C GLU A 11 1.81 -22.78 0.71
N CYS A 12 2.02 -21.52 1.06
CA CYS A 12 0.92 -20.56 1.22
C CYS A 12 1.33 -19.16 0.77
N ASP A 13 0.32 -18.34 0.54
CA ASP A 13 0.45 -16.90 0.38
C ASP A 13 -0.10 -16.21 1.63
N VAL A 14 0.37 -15.00 1.93
CA VAL A 14 -0.08 -14.23 3.10
C VAL A 14 -0.23 -12.76 2.77
N VAL A 15 -1.36 -12.17 3.18
CA VAL A 15 -1.65 -10.73 3.07
C VAL A 15 -1.90 -10.16 4.45
N MET A 16 -1.28 -9.04 4.76
CA MET A 16 -1.34 -8.40 6.08
C MET A 16 -1.90 -6.99 6.00
N LYS A 17 -2.89 -6.69 6.84
CA LYS A 17 -3.54 -5.38 6.93
C LYS A 17 -2.59 -4.29 7.43
N GLY A 18 -2.80 -3.05 6.98
CA GLY A 18 -2.20 -1.87 7.59
C GLY A 18 -2.84 -1.52 8.93
N GLY A 19 -2.01 -1.20 9.92
CA GLY A 19 -2.48 -0.71 11.22
C GLY A 19 -1.32 -0.39 12.14
N ILE A 20 -1.44 0.62 13.00
CA ILE A 20 -0.33 1.06 13.85
C ILE A 20 0.14 -0.06 14.80
N THR A 21 -0.77 -0.96 15.19
CA THR A 21 -0.54 -2.07 16.13
C THR A 21 -0.05 -3.34 15.45
N SER A 22 0.02 -3.32 14.13
CA SER A 22 0.29 -4.50 13.31
C SER A 22 1.76 -4.96 13.38
N GLY A 23 2.69 -4.04 13.65
CA GLY A 23 4.13 -4.32 13.73
C GLY A 23 4.55 -5.26 14.86
N VAL A 24 3.71 -5.46 15.89
CA VAL A 24 3.98 -6.40 16.99
C VAL A 24 3.29 -7.76 16.80
N ILE A 25 2.17 -7.79 16.07
CA ILE A 25 1.34 -8.98 15.87
C ILE A 25 1.94 -9.90 14.80
N TYR A 26 2.29 -9.34 13.65
CA TYR A 26 2.65 -10.13 12.47
C TYR A 26 3.91 -10.98 12.59
N PRO A 27 5.00 -10.56 13.28
CA PRO A 27 6.21 -11.36 13.30
C PRO A 27 6.01 -12.78 13.82
N ARG A 28 5.30 -12.96 14.95
CA ARG A 28 4.99 -14.29 15.48
C ARG A 28 3.95 -15.03 14.64
N ALA A 29 2.95 -14.34 14.09
CA ALA A 29 1.99 -14.97 13.17
C ALA A 29 2.68 -15.59 11.94
N VAL A 30 3.57 -14.83 11.30
CA VAL A 30 4.37 -15.28 10.16
C VAL A 30 5.27 -16.45 10.55
N CYS A 31 5.93 -16.38 11.71
CA CYS A 31 6.78 -17.45 12.21
C CYS A 31 5.99 -18.75 12.45
N THR A 32 4.76 -18.67 12.97
CA THR A 32 3.88 -19.84 13.12
C THR A 32 3.48 -20.43 11.77
N LEU A 33 3.09 -19.60 10.79
CA LEU A 33 2.81 -20.09 9.43
C LEU A 33 4.04 -20.75 8.80
N ALA A 34 5.22 -20.15 8.98
CA ALA A 34 6.49 -20.62 8.40
C ALA A 34 6.98 -21.98 8.94
N GLN A 35 6.41 -22.48 10.05
CA GLN A 35 6.67 -23.83 10.55
C GLN A 35 6.01 -24.89 9.66
N THR A 36 4.85 -24.57 9.10
CA THR A 36 4.03 -25.51 8.32
C THR A 36 4.17 -25.25 6.82
N TYR A 37 4.33 -23.98 6.43
CA TYR A 37 4.31 -23.54 5.04
C TYR A 37 5.61 -22.85 4.63
N ARG A 38 5.98 -23.04 3.37
CA ARG A 38 6.86 -22.14 2.62
C ARG A 38 6.03 -20.94 2.15
N LEU A 39 6.46 -19.73 2.48
CA LEU A 39 5.80 -18.51 2.03
C LEU A 39 6.15 -18.25 0.56
N ARG A 40 5.14 -18.17 -0.31
CA ARG A 40 5.32 -17.96 -1.76
C ARG A 40 4.99 -16.55 -2.19
N SER A 41 3.83 -16.05 -1.83
CA SER A 41 3.42 -14.68 -2.17
C SER A 41 3.05 -13.92 -0.91
N ILE A 42 3.66 -12.76 -0.70
CA ILE A 42 3.60 -12.00 0.55
C ILE A 42 3.18 -10.57 0.25
N GLY A 43 2.13 -10.11 0.91
CA GLY A 43 1.45 -8.85 0.59
C GLY A 43 1.18 -8.00 1.82
N GLY A 44 1.20 -6.67 1.66
CA GLY A 44 0.72 -5.78 2.71
C GLY A 44 0.60 -4.32 2.30
N SER A 45 0.01 -3.52 3.20
CA SER A 45 -0.05 -2.06 3.07
C SER A 45 0.29 -1.37 4.40
N SER A 46 0.80 -0.15 4.34
CA SER A 46 1.21 0.62 5.54
C SER A 46 2.17 -0.18 6.43
N ALA A 47 1.91 -0.28 7.74
CA ALA A 47 2.68 -1.12 8.65
C ALA A 47 2.64 -2.63 8.31
N GLY A 48 1.59 -3.11 7.65
CA GLY A 48 1.55 -4.47 7.09
C GLY A 48 2.57 -4.68 5.97
N ALA A 49 2.97 -3.63 5.25
CA ALA A 49 4.06 -3.70 4.27
C ALA A 49 5.44 -3.90 4.93
N ILE A 50 5.66 -3.38 6.14
CA ILE A 50 6.89 -3.68 6.92
C ILE A 50 6.94 -5.17 7.25
N ALA A 51 5.82 -5.72 7.72
CA ALA A 51 5.74 -7.14 8.04
C ALA A 51 5.88 -8.01 6.78
N ALA A 52 5.31 -7.59 5.65
CA ALA A 52 5.47 -8.27 4.36
C ALA A 52 6.93 -8.29 3.91
N ALA A 53 7.63 -7.15 3.98
CA ALA A 53 9.06 -7.05 3.68
C ALA A 53 9.90 -7.95 4.60
N GLY A 54 9.63 -7.91 5.91
CA GLY A 54 10.31 -8.72 6.91
C GLY A 54 10.08 -10.22 6.70
N ALA A 55 8.84 -10.62 6.40
CA ALA A 55 8.49 -12.01 6.09
C ALA A 55 9.17 -12.51 4.81
N ALA A 56 9.21 -11.70 3.75
CA ALA A 56 9.88 -12.04 2.50
C ALA A 56 11.41 -12.15 2.69
N ALA A 57 12.01 -11.21 3.41
CA ALA A 57 13.42 -11.26 3.76
C ALA A 57 13.75 -12.49 4.63
N ALA A 58 12.90 -12.79 5.63
CA ALA A 58 13.08 -13.94 6.51
C ALA A 58 12.90 -15.29 5.80
N GLU A 59 11.96 -15.39 4.85
CA GLU A 59 11.80 -16.58 4.01
C GLU A 59 12.98 -16.78 3.07
N PHE A 60 13.51 -15.68 2.49
CA PHE A 60 14.73 -15.74 1.68
C PHE A 60 15.93 -16.20 2.51
N GLY A 61 16.11 -15.62 3.70
CA GLY A 61 17.15 -15.98 4.67
C GLY A 61 16.78 -17.13 5.60
N ARG A 62 15.82 -18.00 5.25
CA ARG A 62 15.31 -19.08 6.13
C ARG A 62 16.43 -19.95 6.69
N ALA A 63 17.35 -20.39 5.82
CA ALA A 63 18.49 -21.21 6.20
C ALA A 63 19.52 -20.46 7.06
N SER A 64 19.55 -19.13 6.94
CA SER A 64 20.46 -18.22 7.64
C SER A 64 19.91 -17.74 8.99
N GLY A 65 18.73 -18.20 9.40
CA GLY A 65 18.07 -17.77 10.65
C GLY A 65 17.21 -16.50 10.51
N GLY A 66 16.79 -16.14 9.30
CA GLY A 66 15.99 -14.94 9.04
C GLY A 66 14.70 -14.85 9.87
N PHE A 67 14.01 -15.98 10.06
CA PHE A 67 12.80 -16.01 10.90
C PHE A 67 13.09 -15.83 12.39
N THR A 68 14.27 -16.21 12.89
CA THR A 68 14.67 -15.92 14.28
C THR A 68 14.80 -14.42 14.51
N LEU A 69 15.38 -13.70 13.54
CA LEU A 69 15.45 -12.24 13.57
C LEU A 69 14.07 -11.59 13.45
N LEU A 70 13.17 -12.18 12.66
CA LEU A 70 11.79 -11.71 12.57
C LEU A 70 11.05 -11.92 13.90
N GLU A 71 11.14 -13.09 14.53
CA GLU A 71 10.49 -13.39 15.82
C GLU A 71 10.92 -12.43 16.93
N ALA A 72 12.16 -11.93 16.90
CA ALA A 72 12.70 -10.97 17.85
C ALA A 72 12.24 -9.51 17.60
N LEU A 73 11.70 -9.19 16.42
CA LEU A 73 11.38 -7.82 16.02
C LEU A 73 10.45 -7.07 16.99
N PRO A 74 9.39 -7.68 17.57
CA PRO A 74 8.54 -7.00 18.55
C PRO A 74 9.31 -6.57 19.81
N ALA A 75 10.28 -7.36 20.27
CA ALA A 75 11.13 -7.00 21.39
C ALA A 75 12.07 -5.86 21.02
N ASP A 76 12.68 -5.91 19.83
CA ASP A 76 13.59 -4.87 19.34
C ASP A 76 12.94 -3.49 19.25
N ILE A 77 11.71 -3.41 18.73
CA ILE A 77 11.01 -2.12 18.55
C ILE A 77 10.45 -1.56 19.86
N THR A 78 10.28 -2.40 20.89
CA THR A 78 9.69 -2.00 22.18
C THR A 78 10.72 -1.82 23.29
N ALA A 79 11.96 -2.27 23.05
CA ALA A 79 13.11 -2.03 23.91
C ALA A 79 13.23 -0.55 24.30
N GLN A 80 13.56 -0.29 25.56
CA GLN A 80 13.68 1.07 26.10
C GLN A 80 15.12 1.56 25.98
N GLU A 81 15.31 2.70 25.34
CA GLU A 81 16.58 3.40 25.27
C GLU A 81 16.39 4.86 25.68
N ASN A 82 17.13 5.34 26.68
CA ASN A 82 16.99 6.70 27.22
C ASN A 82 15.57 7.08 27.67
N GLY A 83 14.78 6.09 28.12
CA GLY A 83 13.41 6.30 28.64
C GLY A 83 12.31 6.39 27.58
N GLU A 84 12.64 6.10 26.31
CA GLU A 84 11.70 6.00 25.19
C GLU A 84 11.86 4.64 24.49
N SER A 85 10.81 4.14 23.83
CA SER A 85 10.91 2.92 23.01
C SER A 85 11.74 3.18 21.75
N VAL A 86 12.46 2.16 21.27
CA VAL A 86 13.18 2.22 19.99
C VAL A 86 12.25 2.70 18.87
N LEU A 87 11.03 2.15 18.77
CA LEU A 87 10.03 2.55 17.78
C LEU A 87 9.77 4.05 17.79
N PHE A 88 9.61 4.65 18.97
CA PHE A 88 9.37 6.09 19.08
C PHE A 88 10.58 6.90 18.56
N ARG A 89 11.81 6.46 18.88
CA ARG A 89 13.06 7.10 18.45
C ARG A 89 13.33 6.97 16.95
N LEU A 90 12.72 6.01 16.24
CA LEU A 90 12.82 5.88 14.79
C LEU A 90 12.18 7.08 14.05
N PHE A 91 11.16 7.71 14.64
CA PHE A 91 10.46 8.85 14.05
C PHE A 91 11.15 10.18 14.39
N GLN A 92 12.12 10.56 13.56
CA GLN A 92 12.95 11.74 13.82
C GLN A 92 12.47 12.94 13.00
N PRO A 93 12.01 14.04 13.63
CA PRO A 93 11.54 15.22 12.91
C PRO A 93 12.71 16.02 12.33
N THR A 94 12.41 16.85 11.33
CA THR A 94 13.38 17.86 10.89
C THR A 94 13.50 18.97 11.93
N LYS A 95 14.62 19.74 11.92
CA LYS A 95 14.81 20.89 12.83
C LYS A 95 13.62 21.87 12.82
N LYS A 96 12.97 22.06 11.67
CA LYS A 96 11.86 23.00 11.50
C LYS A 96 10.53 22.45 12.00
N THR A 97 10.32 21.14 11.88
CA THR A 97 9.08 20.46 12.30
C THR A 97 9.14 19.98 13.75
N LEU A 98 10.30 20.05 14.40
CA LEU A 98 10.52 19.62 15.79
C LEU A 98 9.51 20.20 16.81
N PRO A 99 9.16 21.50 16.81
CA PRO A 99 8.17 22.04 17.75
C PRO A 99 6.78 21.39 17.57
N LEU A 100 6.35 21.21 16.32
CA LEU A 100 5.07 20.59 15.98
C LEU A 100 5.08 19.09 16.30
N TYR A 101 6.18 18.40 16.01
CA TYR A 101 6.37 16.99 16.36
C TYR A 101 6.32 16.77 17.88
N ARG A 102 7.01 17.61 18.67
CA ARG A 102 6.95 17.54 20.14
C ARG A 102 5.54 17.76 20.66
N ALA A 103 4.80 18.71 20.09
CA ALA A 103 3.39 18.91 20.45
C ALA A 103 2.53 17.69 20.06
N PHE A 104 2.76 17.11 18.88
CA PHE A 104 2.07 15.92 18.41
C PHE A 104 2.32 14.70 19.32
N THR A 105 3.56 14.50 19.78
CA THR A 105 3.93 13.34 20.60
C THR A 105 3.76 13.54 22.11
N ALA A 106 3.77 14.78 22.62
CA ALA A 106 3.70 15.07 24.07
C ALA A 106 2.45 14.53 24.76
N GLY A 107 1.36 14.34 24.02
CA GLY A 107 0.09 13.81 24.53
C GLY A 107 -0.05 12.29 24.41
N MET A 108 0.83 11.60 23.69
CA MET A 108 0.67 10.17 23.38
C MET A 108 1.04 9.31 24.59
N GLY A 109 0.09 8.49 25.06
CA GLY A 109 0.32 7.45 26.07
C GLY A 109 0.71 7.97 27.47
N LYS A 110 0.44 9.25 27.79
CA LYS A 110 0.82 9.87 29.08
C LYS A 110 -0.37 10.54 29.80
N PRO A 111 -0.41 10.50 31.15
CA PRO A 111 -1.40 11.26 31.92
C PRO A 111 -1.27 12.76 31.66
N ALA A 112 -2.41 13.47 31.73
CA ALA A 112 -2.51 14.90 31.46
C ALA A 112 -2.05 15.33 30.05
N GLY A 113 -2.24 14.48 29.03
CA GLY A 113 -1.77 14.73 27.66
C GLY A 113 -2.12 16.12 27.09
N LYS A 114 -3.33 16.64 27.34
CA LYS A 114 -3.72 18.00 26.90
C LYS A 114 -2.84 19.11 27.48
N ILE A 115 -2.46 19.00 28.76
CA ILE A 115 -1.56 19.96 29.42
C ILE A 115 -0.16 19.85 28.82
N ARG A 116 0.33 18.63 28.59
CA ARG A 116 1.65 18.40 28.00
C ARG A 116 1.74 18.93 26.56
N ILE A 117 0.68 18.78 25.77
CA ILE A 117 0.55 19.39 24.44
C ILE A 117 0.60 20.91 24.54
N ALA A 118 -0.18 21.51 25.44
CA ALA A 118 -0.18 22.96 25.64
C ALA A 118 1.20 23.50 26.05
N VAL A 119 1.88 22.83 26.98
CA VAL A 119 3.25 23.17 27.39
C VAL A 119 4.23 23.03 26.22
N ALA A 120 4.15 21.95 25.44
CA ALA A 120 5.01 21.74 24.28
C ALA A 120 4.79 22.79 23.19
N LEU A 121 3.54 23.21 22.95
CA LEU A 121 3.21 24.30 22.02
C LEU A 121 3.74 25.64 22.52
N ILE A 122 3.55 25.98 23.79
CA ILE A 122 4.05 27.24 24.38
C ILE A 122 5.58 27.25 24.34
N ALA A 123 6.25 26.17 24.73
CA ALA A 123 7.70 26.07 24.70
C ALA A 123 8.26 26.11 23.26
N GLY A 124 7.58 25.47 22.32
CA GLY A 124 7.97 25.41 20.91
C GLY A 124 7.73 26.71 20.14
N TYR A 125 6.73 27.51 20.55
CA TYR A 125 6.30 28.73 19.87
C TYR A 125 6.35 29.96 20.79
N GLY A 126 7.21 29.96 21.80
CA GLY A 126 7.26 31.01 22.84
C GLY A 126 7.44 32.42 22.27
N TRP A 127 8.22 32.58 21.21
CA TRP A 127 8.34 33.88 20.52
C TRP A 127 7.02 34.37 19.95
N TRP A 128 6.22 33.48 19.37
CA TRP A 128 4.88 33.83 18.88
C TRP A 128 3.91 34.13 20.02
N ALA A 129 4.02 33.39 21.13
CA ALA A 129 3.25 33.68 22.34
C ALA A 129 3.55 35.08 22.86
N LEU A 130 4.85 35.46 22.93
CA LEU A 130 5.28 36.79 23.35
C LEU A 130 4.75 37.87 22.42
N LEU A 131 4.92 37.72 21.09
CA LEU A 131 4.40 38.68 20.11
C LEU A 131 2.88 38.87 20.22
N GLY A 132 2.14 37.78 20.39
CA GLY A 132 0.69 37.81 20.56
C GLY A 132 0.26 38.47 21.88
N ALA A 133 1.06 38.34 22.95
CA ALA A 133 0.75 38.92 24.26
C ALA A 133 0.99 40.43 24.36
N ILE A 134 1.78 41.03 23.44
CA ILE A 134 2.15 42.45 23.47
C ILE A 134 0.95 43.40 23.71
N PRO A 135 -0.17 43.31 22.97
CA PRO A 135 -1.29 44.22 23.16
C PRO A 135 -1.88 44.16 24.57
N GLY A 136 -1.98 42.97 25.15
CA GLY A 136 -2.47 42.80 26.52
C GLY A 136 -1.51 43.33 27.57
N ILE A 137 -0.20 43.09 27.38
CA ILE A 137 0.85 43.64 28.26
C ILE A 137 0.81 45.18 28.24
N VAL A 138 0.66 45.79 27.07
CA VAL A 138 0.53 47.25 26.93
C VAL A 138 -0.69 47.78 27.68
N VAL A 139 -1.86 47.14 27.52
CA VAL A 139 -3.09 47.51 28.25
C VAL A 139 -2.91 47.36 29.76
N THR A 140 -2.31 46.26 30.23
CA THR A 140 -2.03 46.05 31.66
C THR A 140 -1.13 47.14 32.22
N VAL A 141 -0.03 47.48 31.54
CA VAL A 141 0.91 48.52 31.98
C VAL A 141 0.27 49.91 31.97
N ALA A 142 -0.54 50.22 30.97
CA ALA A 142 -1.26 51.49 30.88
C ALA A 142 -2.30 51.65 32.00
N CYS A 143 -3.08 50.60 32.28
CA CYS A 143 -4.10 50.61 33.33
C CYS A 143 -3.51 50.52 34.74
N ALA A 144 -2.28 50.01 34.91
CA ALA A 144 -1.59 49.93 36.20
C ALA A 144 -1.30 51.30 36.84
N GLN A 145 -1.39 52.38 36.07
CA GLN A 145 -1.23 53.76 36.56
C GLN A 145 -2.56 54.38 37.06
N GLY A 146 -3.69 53.66 36.96
CA GLY A 146 -5.01 54.13 37.38
C GLY A 146 -5.30 53.91 38.87
N HIS A 147 -6.49 54.37 39.30
CA HIS A 147 -6.98 54.20 40.68
C HIS A 147 -8.38 53.56 40.72
N GLY A 148 -8.71 52.90 41.84
CA GLY A 148 -10.04 52.35 42.10
C GLY A 148 -10.42 51.14 41.22
N LEU A 149 -11.72 50.96 40.95
CA LEU A 149 -12.24 49.83 40.17
C LEU A 149 -11.70 49.77 38.73
N ALA A 150 -11.35 50.91 38.14
CA ALA A 150 -10.79 50.98 36.79
C ALA A 150 -9.39 50.35 36.70
N LEU A 151 -8.57 50.46 37.76
CA LEU A 151 -7.28 49.78 37.86
C LEU A 151 -7.47 48.26 37.82
N VAL A 152 -8.33 47.74 38.70
CA VAL A 152 -8.57 46.29 38.82
C VAL A 152 -9.17 45.73 37.53
N ALA A 153 -10.19 46.38 36.99
CA ALA A 153 -10.83 45.96 35.75
C ALA A 153 -9.88 46.04 34.54
N GLY A 154 -9.09 47.11 34.42
CA GLY A 154 -8.14 47.31 33.33
C GLY A 154 -6.95 46.34 33.36
N VAL A 155 -6.40 46.07 34.55
CA VAL A 155 -5.34 45.06 34.73
C VAL A 155 -5.87 43.66 34.40
N LEU A 156 -7.05 43.29 34.90
CA LEU A 156 -7.68 42.00 34.58
C LEU A 156 -7.96 41.87 33.09
N ALA A 157 -8.52 42.90 32.45
CA ALA A 157 -8.77 42.91 31.01
C ALA A 157 -7.48 42.78 30.20
N GLY A 158 -6.41 43.49 30.58
CA GLY A 158 -5.11 43.41 29.93
C GLY A 158 -4.45 42.03 30.08
N VAL A 159 -4.55 41.40 31.27
CA VAL A 159 -4.04 40.04 31.51
C VAL A 159 -4.81 39.03 30.67
N VAL A 160 -6.14 39.11 30.63
CA VAL A 160 -6.98 38.24 29.78
C VAL A 160 -6.63 38.46 28.30
N LEU A 161 -6.44 39.70 27.86
CA LEU A 161 -6.03 40.01 26.49
C LEU A 161 -4.63 39.46 26.17
N ALA A 162 -3.69 39.50 27.12
CA ALA A 162 -2.35 38.95 26.95
C ALA A 162 -2.40 37.42 26.83
N LEU A 163 -3.23 36.75 27.63
CA LEU A 163 -3.44 35.30 27.56
C LEU A 163 -4.09 34.88 26.24
N ILE A 164 -5.15 35.55 25.81
CA ILE A 164 -5.80 35.31 24.52
C ILE A 164 -4.81 35.57 23.39
N GLY A 165 -4.11 36.69 23.44
CA GLY A 165 -3.09 37.07 22.47
C GLY A 165 -1.97 36.03 22.36
N ALA A 166 -1.47 35.51 23.49
CA ALA A 166 -0.49 34.44 23.51
C ALA A 166 -1.01 33.15 22.85
N ILE A 167 -2.25 32.75 23.14
CA ILE A 167 -2.89 31.58 22.52
C ILE A 167 -3.00 31.76 21.00
N VAL A 168 -3.47 32.93 20.55
CA VAL A 168 -3.57 33.26 19.12
C VAL A 168 -2.19 33.26 18.47
N GLY A 169 -1.18 33.83 19.14
CA GLY A 169 0.21 33.82 18.69
C GLY A 169 0.74 32.41 18.47
N VAL A 170 0.61 31.53 19.48
CA VAL A 170 0.97 30.11 19.37
C VAL A 170 0.24 29.43 18.22
N ALA A 171 -1.07 29.67 18.07
CA ALA A 171 -1.86 29.12 16.98
C ALA A 171 -1.35 29.61 15.61
N CYS A 172 -1.01 30.88 15.45
CA CYS A 172 -0.41 31.43 14.23
C CYS A 172 0.98 30.81 13.93
N GLY A 173 1.82 30.64 14.95
CA GLY A 173 3.14 30.01 14.81
C GLY A 173 3.05 28.54 14.39
N ALA A 174 2.13 27.80 15.02
CA ALA A 174 1.83 26.41 14.66
C ALA A 174 1.23 26.30 13.25
N ALA A 175 0.26 27.17 12.91
CA ALA A 175 -0.35 27.21 11.58
C ALA A 175 0.66 27.56 10.48
N ARG A 176 1.59 28.50 10.74
CA ARG A 176 2.69 28.80 9.82
C ARG A 176 3.60 27.60 9.62
N THR A 177 3.97 26.92 10.70
CA THR A 177 4.82 25.71 10.64
C THR A 177 4.12 24.60 9.86
N LEU A 178 2.84 24.36 10.15
CA LEU A 178 1.99 23.41 9.42
C LEU A 178 1.88 23.80 7.93
N GLY A 179 1.71 25.08 7.61
CA GLY A 179 1.73 25.59 6.24
C GLY A 179 3.03 25.25 5.51
N THR A 180 4.18 25.30 6.19
CA THR A 180 5.47 24.91 5.60
C THR A 180 5.63 23.39 5.41
N VAL A 181 4.82 22.54 6.04
CA VAL A 181 4.87 21.08 5.87
C VAL A 181 4.57 20.70 4.41
N SER A 182 3.71 21.45 3.72
CA SER A 182 3.45 21.29 2.28
C SER A 182 4.72 21.41 1.43
N SER A 183 5.57 22.40 1.74
CA SER A 183 6.89 22.60 1.10
C SER A 183 7.98 21.61 1.56
N LYS A 184 7.60 20.65 2.43
CA LYS A 184 8.46 19.62 3.03
C LYS A 184 7.88 18.23 2.82
N ASN A 185 7.31 18.01 1.65
CA ASN A 185 6.78 16.70 1.24
C ASN A 185 5.69 16.17 2.19
N PHE A 186 4.89 17.08 2.78
CA PHE A 186 3.69 16.74 3.53
C PHE A 186 3.90 15.89 4.81
N GLY A 187 5.11 15.89 5.40
CA GLY A 187 5.41 15.15 6.63
C GLY A 187 6.35 15.85 7.62
N LEU A 188 6.28 15.43 8.89
CA LEU A 188 7.11 15.93 9.99
C LEU A 188 8.49 15.24 10.01
N CYS A 189 8.54 13.94 9.71
CA CYS A 189 9.72 13.09 9.72
C CYS A 189 10.03 12.58 8.31
N THR A 190 11.28 12.61 7.89
CA THR A 190 11.66 12.08 6.56
C THR A 190 11.84 10.56 6.56
N GLY A 191 12.07 9.97 7.73
CA GLY A 191 12.54 8.58 7.90
C GLY A 191 14.07 8.44 7.91
N MET A 192 14.79 9.55 7.66
CA MET A 192 16.25 9.64 7.72
C MET A 192 16.70 10.39 8.99
N PRO A 193 18.01 10.37 9.35
CA PRO A 193 18.51 11.04 10.55
C PRO A 193 18.04 12.48 10.69
N GLY A 194 17.44 12.79 11.84
CA GLY A 194 16.75 14.04 12.12
C GLY A 194 17.19 14.72 13.42
N ALA A 195 16.45 15.76 13.81
CA ALA A 195 16.71 16.51 15.03
C ALA A 195 16.23 15.74 16.27
N GLY A 196 16.97 15.85 17.38
CA GLY A 196 16.56 15.30 18.68
C GLY A 196 16.87 13.82 18.90
N ALA A 197 17.52 13.15 17.96
CA ALA A 197 17.75 11.70 18.01
C ALA A 197 18.95 11.24 18.85
N ALA A 198 19.91 12.13 19.12
CA ALA A 198 21.13 11.84 19.91
C ALA A 198 21.85 10.54 19.49
N GLY A 199 21.99 10.31 18.18
CA GLY A 199 22.67 9.13 17.62
C GLY A 199 21.81 7.88 17.44
N ALA A 200 20.51 7.92 17.76
CA ALA A 200 19.59 6.80 17.47
C ALA A 200 19.47 6.52 15.96
N PRO A 201 19.31 5.26 15.55
CA PRO A 201 19.02 4.93 14.16
C PRO A 201 17.68 5.54 13.72
N ALA A 202 17.61 6.00 12.48
CA ALA A 202 16.38 6.50 11.88
C ALA A 202 15.60 5.37 11.20
N LEU A 203 14.30 5.55 11.03
CA LEU A 203 13.36 4.53 10.53
C LEU A 203 13.83 3.82 9.25
N THR A 204 14.14 4.55 8.17
CA THR A 204 14.43 3.95 6.86
C THR A 204 15.76 3.20 6.84
N PRO A 205 16.88 3.75 7.35
CA PRO A 205 18.13 3.00 7.50
C PRO A 205 17.99 1.79 8.44
N TRP A 206 17.24 1.92 9.53
CA TRP A 206 17.02 0.81 10.47
C TRP A 206 16.26 -0.35 9.82
N LEU A 207 15.16 -0.05 9.10
CA LEU A 207 14.40 -1.05 8.36
C LEU A 207 15.26 -1.69 7.26
N HIS A 208 16.04 -0.89 6.52
CA HIS A 208 16.95 -1.41 5.50
C HIS A 208 17.90 -2.45 6.11
N ALA A 209 18.62 -2.08 7.18
CA ALA A 209 19.57 -2.97 7.85
C ALA A 209 18.90 -4.25 8.39
N LYS A 210 17.68 -4.14 8.96
CA LYS A 210 16.92 -5.29 9.44
C LYS A 210 16.55 -6.25 8.30
N PHE A 211 16.07 -5.76 7.17
CA PHE A 211 15.74 -6.61 6.02
C PHE A 211 16.97 -7.27 5.41
N GLN A 212 18.09 -6.54 5.27
CA GLN A 212 19.37 -7.12 4.83
C GLN A 212 19.79 -8.29 5.75
N SER A 213 19.72 -8.05 7.07
CA SER A 213 20.10 -9.05 8.08
C SER A 213 19.18 -10.27 8.05
N MET A 214 17.86 -10.07 7.95
CA MET A 214 16.88 -11.15 7.82
C MET A 214 17.10 -11.99 6.56
N ALA A 215 17.50 -11.34 5.47
CA ALA A 215 17.84 -12.01 4.21
C ALA A 215 19.21 -12.72 4.26
N GLY A 216 20.02 -12.50 5.29
CA GLY A 216 21.39 -13.00 5.38
C GLY A 216 22.34 -12.37 4.36
N LEU A 217 22.03 -11.17 3.86
CA LEU A 217 22.87 -10.44 2.92
C LEU A 217 23.93 -9.62 3.65
N SER A 218 25.14 -9.62 3.10
CA SER A 218 26.22 -8.75 3.56
C SER A 218 26.05 -7.33 3.04
N SER A 219 26.77 -6.36 3.63
CA SER A 219 26.82 -4.97 3.14
C SER A 219 27.29 -4.86 1.69
N ASP A 220 28.08 -5.82 1.22
CA ASP A 220 28.75 -5.75 -0.09
C ASP A 220 27.89 -6.33 -1.22
N SER A 221 26.77 -6.99 -0.88
CA SER A 221 25.88 -7.67 -1.84
C SER A 221 24.87 -6.76 -2.53
N GLY A 222 24.86 -5.46 -2.21
CA GLY A 222 23.81 -4.53 -2.62
C GLY A 222 22.51 -4.70 -1.83
N PRO A 223 21.50 -3.84 -2.08
CA PRO A 223 20.22 -3.91 -1.37
C PRO A 223 19.39 -5.12 -1.82
N LEU A 224 18.60 -5.69 -0.90
CA LEU A 224 17.60 -6.71 -1.19
C LEU A 224 16.57 -6.14 -2.18
N THR A 225 16.50 -6.72 -3.37
CA THR A 225 15.56 -6.32 -4.43
C THR A 225 14.41 -7.31 -4.60
N PHE A 226 13.33 -6.87 -5.27
CA PHE A 226 12.24 -7.76 -5.66
C PHE A 226 12.72 -8.90 -6.56
N GLY A 227 13.66 -8.66 -7.49
CA GLY A 227 14.21 -9.69 -8.36
C GLY A 227 14.99 -10.77 -7.58
N THR A 228 15.71 -10.35 -6.53
CA THR A 228 16.40 -11.29 -5.63
C THR A 228 15.41 -12.24 -4.95
N LEU A 229 14.30 -11.72 -4.46
CA LEU A 229 13.21 -12.52 -3.87
C LEU A 229 12.55 -13.43 -4.91
N ALA A 230 12.21 -12.88 -6.09
CA ALA A 230 11.54 -13.60 -7.17
C ALA A 230 12.37 -14.78 -7.67
N SER A 231 13.70 -14.62 -7.79
CA SER A 231 14.63 -15.70 -8.16
C SER A 231 14.61 -16.88 -7.18
N SER A 232 14.22 -16.65 -5.93
CA SER A 232 14.04 -17.67 -4.89
C SER A 232 12.59 -18.18 -4.78
N GLY A 233 11.72 -17.76 -5.71
CA GLY A 233 10.31 -18.10 -5.76
C GLY A 233 9.45 -17.36 -4.74
N ILE A 234 9.91 -16.20 -4.24
CA ILE A 234 9.17 -15.37 -3.27
C ILE A 234 8.66 -14.13 -4.02
N GLU A 235 7.34 -14.04 -4.16
CA GLU A 235 6.66 -12.86 -4.69
C GLU A 235 6.32 -11.91 -3.54
N LEU A 236 6.68 -10.64 -3.67
CA LEU A 236 6.36 -9.60 -2.69
C LEU A 236 5.52 -8.52 -3.38
N ARG A 237 4.43 -8.10 -2.74
CA ARG A 237 3.60 -6.97 -3.20
C ARG A 237 3.30 -6.00 -2.07
N MET A 238 3.30 -4.72 -2.41
CA MET A 238 2.95 -3.67 -1.44
C MET A 238 2.07 -2.61 -2.08
N MET A 239 1.07 -2.13 -1.34
CA MET A 239 0.25 -1.01 -1.82
C MET A 239 0.93 0.33 -1.52
N THR A 240 0.89 1.27 -2.45
CA THR A 240 1.11 2.71 -2.20
C THR A 240 0.01 3.52 -2.90
N THR A 241 -0.15 4.79 -2.54
CA THR A 241 -1.18 5.65 -3.12
C THR A 241 -0.55 6.83 -3.84
N ASN A 242 -0.78 6.96 -5.14
CA ASN A 242 -0.48 8.17 -5.90
C ASN A 242 -1.59 9.20 -5.67
N ILE A 243 -1.34 10.17 -4.80
CA ILE A 243 -2.31 11.21 -4.43
C ILE A 243 -2.53 12.18 -5.58
N THR A 244 -1.49 12.46 -6.39
CA THR A 244 -1.62 13.34 -7.57
C THR A 244 -2.61 12.77 -8.58
N ARG A 245 -2.61 11.45 -8.79
CA ARG A 245 -3.51 10.74 -9.72
C ARG A 245 -4.77 10.17 -9.07
N ARG A 246 -4.90 10.26 -7.74
CA ARG A 246 -6.00 9.65 -6.95
C ARG A 246 -6.11 8.14 -7.17
N GLN A 247 -4.96 7.46 -7.15
CA GLN A 247 -4.85 6.08 -7.61
C GLN A 247 -4.09 5.21 -6.58
N PRO A 248 -4.68 4.12 -6.08
CA PRO A 248 -3.93 3.05 -5.42
C PRO A 248 -3.07 2.32 -6.46
N MET A 249 -1.82 2.01 -6.11
CA MET A 249 -0.88 1.34 -7.00
C MET A 249 -0.14 0.22 -6.25
N PRO A 250 -0.28 -1.04 -6.67
CA PRO A 250 0.53 -2.13 -6.16
C PRO A 250 1.96 -2.03 -6.72
N MET A 251 2.96 -2.27 -5.89
CA MET A 251 4.37 -2.33 -6.26
C MET A 251 4.87 -3.77 -6.23
N PRO A 252 5.85 -4.12 -7.09
CA PRO A 252 6.60 -3.23 -7.99
C PRO A 252 5.86 -2.92 -9.32
N TRP A 253 6.25 -1.83 -10.00
CA TRP A 253 5.62 -1.37 -11.25
C TRP A 253 6.43 -1.74 -12.48
N ALA A 254 5.76 -2.29 -13.48
CA ALA A 254 6.34 -2.50 -14.80
C ALA A 254 6.28 -1.23 -15.67
N THR A 255 5.42 -0.27 -15.30
CA THR A 255 5.31 1.01 -16.01
C THR A 255 6.61 1.81 -15.90
N GLN A 256 7.04 2.38 -17.03
CA GLN A 256 8.26 3.18 -17.12
C GLN A 256 7.96 4.69 -17.19
N GLU A 257 6.83 5.09 -16.62
CA GLU A 257 6.34 6.48 -16.66
C GLU A 257 7.03 7.38 -15.63
N TYR A 258 7.57 6.80 -14.56
CA TYR A 258 8.13 7.55 -13.43
C TYR A 258 9.63 7.77 -13.54
N PHE A 259 10.05 8.91 -13.02
CA PHE A 259 11.42 9.34 -12.82
C PHE A 259 11.58 9.80 -11.37
N PHE A 260 12.80 9.76 -10.85
CA PHE A 260 13.15 10.29 -9.53
C PHE A 260 14.32 11.25 -9.62
N GLU A 261 14.42 12.16 -8.65
CA GLU A 261 15.55 13.07 -8.51
C GLU A 261 16.51 12.51 -7.44
N PRO A 262 17.73 12.06 -7.80
CA PRO A 262 18.64 11.40 -6.85
C PRO A 262 18.89 12.20 -5.57
N ASP A 263 19.08 13.52 -5.68
CA ASP A 263 19.35 14.40 -4.53
C ASP A 263 18.14 14.56 -3.59
N GLN A 264 16.93 14.39 -4.11
CA GLN A 264 15.72 14.34 -3.27
C GLN A 264 15.57 12.97 -2.63
N MET A 265 15.84 11.89 -3.38
CA MET A 265 15.76 10.53 -2.86
C MET A 265 16.76 10.25 -1.75
N ARG A 266 17.98 10.79 -1.81
CA ARG A 266 18.98 10.67 -0.73
C ARG A 266 18.55 11.33 0.60
N LYS A 267 17.51 12.17 0.59
CA LYS A 267 16.91 12.73 1.81
C LYS A 267 15.87 11.81 2.44
N LEU A 268 15.46 10.76 1.73
CA LEU A 268 14.41 9.82 2.09
C LEU A 268 14.94 8.38 2.25
N PHE A 269 16.08 8.05 1.62
CA PHE A 269 16.66 6.72 1.55
C PHE A 269 18.17 6.72 1.81
N PRO A 270 18.75 5.60 2.30
CA PRO A 270 20.19 5.39 2.35
C PRO A 270 20.87 5.61 1.00
N ALA A 271 22.11 6.10 1.00
CA ALA A 271 22.84 6.42 -0.23
C ALA A 271 23.01 5.20 -1.15
N GLU A 272 23.39 4.05 -0.59
CA GLU A 272 23.56 2.78 -1.32
C GLU A 272 22.30 2.34 -2.08
N VAL A 273 21.12 2.60 -1.52
CA VAL A 273 19.82 2.28 -2.15
C VAL A 273 19.59 3.20 -3.35
N VAL A 274 19.89 4.50 -3.22
CA VAL A 274 19.72 5.44 -4.32
C VAL A 274 20.76 5.20 -5.42
N ASP A 275 22.00 4.92 -5.05
CA ASP A 275 23.09 4.65 -5.99
C ASP A 275 22.85 3.34 -6.77
N TRP A 276 22.25 2.34 -6.12
CA TRP A 276 21.72 1.15 -6.79
C TRP A 276 20.66 1.53 -7.85
N MET A 277 19.63 2.30 -7.48
CA MET A 277 18.58 2.70 -8.44
C MET A 277 19.13 3.52 -9.61
N VAL A 278 20.15 4.37 -9.38
CA VAL A 278 20.80 5.16 -10.42
C VAL A 278 21.60 4.28 -11.39
N SER A 279 22.22 3.21 -10.90
CA SER A 279 23.02 2.27 -11.70
C SER A 279 22.19 1.20 -12.43
N HIS A 280 20.90 1.06 -12.10
CA HIS A 280 20.00 0.06 -12.69
C HIS A 280 18.80 0.72 -13.42
N PRO A 281 19.02 1.52 -14.48
CA PRO A 281 17.92 2.06 -15.28
C PRO A 281 17.23 0.96 -16.11
N PRO A 282 15.93 1.09 -16.41
CA PRO A 282 15.22 0.11 -17.23
C PRO A 282 15.87 -0.12 -18.60
N SER A 283 16.09 -1.39 -18.95
CA SER A 283 16.72 -1.82 -20.21
C SER A 283 15.72 -2.37 -21.23
N VAL A 284 14.69 -3.08 -20.77
CA VAL A 284 13.58 -3.65 -21.54
C VAL A 284 12.35 -2.73 -21.55
N GLY A 285 11.31 -3.06 -22.30
CA GLY A 285 10.00 -2.41 -22.25
C GLY A 285 9.19 -2.79 -21.00
N SER A 286 8.03 -2.14 -20.80
CA SER A 286 7.14 -2.41 -19.66
C SER A 286 6.50 -3.81 -19.70
N ASP A 287 6.51 -4.45 -20.86
CA ASP A 287 6.10 -5.84 -21.08
C ASP A 287 7.23 -6.84 -20.84
N GLY A 288 8.42 -6.37 -20.44
CA GLY A 288 9.62 -7.20 -20.28
C GLY A 288 10.30 -7.56 -21.61
N ILE A 289 9.78 -7.10 -22.74
CA ILE A 289 10.31 -7.40 -24.08
C ILE A 289 11.36 -6.36 -24.47
N PRO A 290 12.46 -6.74 -25.14
CA PRO A 290 13.40 -5.77 -25.69
C PRO A 290 12.69 -4.74 -26.60
N LEU A 291 12.94 -3.46 -26.35
CA LEU A 291 12.37 -2.38 -27.14
C LEU A 291 12.89 -2.41 -28.59
N SER A 292 12.03 -2.02 -29.54
CA SER A 292 12.46 -1.79 -30.91
C SER A 292 13.56 -0.72 -30.97
N PRO A 293 14.44 -0.71 -31.99
CA PRO A 293 15.48 0.32 -32.11
C PRO A 293 14.92 1.75 -32.08
N ILE A 294 13.71 1.96 -32.61
CA ILE A 294 13.03 3.27 -32.59
C ILE A 294 12.60 3.63 -31.17
N ASP A 295 12.04 2.68 -30.42
CA ASP A 295 11.56 2.95 -29.06
C ASP A 295 12.71 3.12 -28.06
N VAL A 296 13.84 2.42 -28.27
CA VAL A 296 15.10 2.69 -27.57
C VAL A 296 15.51 4.15 -27.74
N ARG A 297 15.52 4.65 -28.99
CA ARG A 297 15.90 6.05 -29.27
C ARG A 297 14.93 7.05 -28.65
N LYS A 298 13.61 6.79 -28.71
CA LYS A 298 12.59 7.63 -28.07
C LYS A 298 12.77 7.70 -26.55
N ARG A 299 12.99 6.55 -25.92
CA ARG A 299 13.27 6.43 -24.48
C ARG A 299 14.53 7.20 -24.10
N ASP A 300 15.62 7.01 -24.83
CA ASP A 300 16.91 7.61 -24.52
C ASP A 300 16.89 9.13 -24.73
N LEU A 301 16.17 9.62 -25.75
CA LEU A 301 15.91 11.05 -25.93
C LEU A 301 15.11 11.64 -24.76
N LEU A 302 14.02 10.99 -24.34
CA LEU A 302 13.23 11.45 -23.19
C LEU A 302 14.06 11.48 -21.90
N ARG A 303 14.93 10.48 -21.69
CA ARG A 303 15.86 10.44 -20.55
C ARG A 303 16.88 11.58 -20.60
N ALA A 304 17.41 11.90 -21.78
CA ALA A 304 18.31 13.04 -21.96
C ALA A 304 17.60 14.38 -21.69
N GLN A 305 16.32 14.49 -22.05
CA GLN A 305 15.48 15.67 -21.78
C GLN A 305 15.06 15.81 -20.31
N ALA A 306 15.17 14.74 -19.50
CA ALA A 306 14.77 14.74 -18.09
C ALA A 306 15.73 15.52 -17.16
N GLY A 307 16.91 15.93 -17.68
CA GLY A 307 17.93 16.65 -16.93
C GLY A 307 18.61 15.77 -15.87
N SER A 308 18.58 16.21 -14.61
CA SER A 308 19.15 15.47 -13.47
C SER A 308 18.35 14.22 -13.09
N LYS A 309 17.07 14.15 -13.46
CA LYS A 309 16.17 13.06 -13.09
C LYS A 309 16.59 11.75 -13.75
N LYS A 310 16.40 10.65 -13.03
CA LYS A 310 16.71 9.29 -13.48
C LYS A 310 15.43 8.47 -13.61
N PRO A 311 15.34 7.56 -14.58
CA PRO A 311 14.16 6.72 -14.75
C PRO A 311 13.99 5.82 -13.51
N TRP A 312 12.74 5.56 -13.13
CA TRP A 312 12.44 4.57 -12.10
C TRP A 312 12.94 3.18 -12.53
N PRO A 313 13.51 2.35 -11.63
CA PRO A 313 14.02 1.02 -11.98
C PRO A 313 12.94 0.07 -12.48
N ASN A 314 13.37 -0.99 -13.19
CA ASN A 314 12.49 -2.13 -13.47
C ASN A 314 12.07 -2.84 -12.18
N PRO A 315 10.97 -3.62 -12.21
CA PRO A 315 10.49 -4.35 -11.04
C PRO A 315 11.56 -5.14 -10.29
N ASP A 316 12.38 -5.92 -11.02
CA ASP A 316 13.39 -6.80 -10.43
C ASP A 316 14.54 -6.04 -9.76
N ASP A 317 14.82 -4.83 -10.23
CA ASP A 317 15.90 -3.98 -9.73
C ASP A 317 15.44 -3.07 -8.59
N LEU A 318 14.14 -3.02 -8.28
CA LEU A 318 13.61 -2.16 -7.23
C LEU A 318 14.04 -2.67 -5.84
N PRO A 319 14.67 -1.86 -4.98
CA PRO A 319 14.96 -2.26 -3.60
C PRO A 319 13.70 -2.37 -2.74
N VAL A 320 13.58 -3.44 -1.95
CA VAL A 320 12.40 -3.72 -1.11
C VAL A 320 12.09 -2.58 -0.13
N ILE A 321 13.13 -1.94 0.41
CA ILE A 321 12.98 -0.81 1.33
C ILE A 321 12.29 0.41 0.68
N VAL A 322 12.44 0.59 -0.64
CA VAL A 322 11.81 1.69 -1.37
C VAL A 322 10.30 1.54 -1.34
N SER A 323 9.80 0.37 -1.76
CA SER A 323 8.37 0.06 -1.70
C SER A 323 7.83 0.06 -0.26
N THR A 324 8.60 -0.46 0.70
CA THR A 324 8.21 -0.45 2.12
C THR A 324 8.02 0.98 2.63
N ARG A 325 8.98 1.87 2.36
CA ARG A 325 8.94 3.27 2.80
C ARG A 325 7.85 4.07 2.10
N MET A 326 7.59 3.80 0.82
CA MET A 326 6.47 4.41 0.09
C MET A 326 5.13 3.98 0.69
N SER A 327 4.96 2.68 0.95
CA SER A 327 3.75 2.13 1.58
C SER A 327 3.50 2.68 2.99
N LEU A 328 4.57 3.00 3.74
CA LEU A 328 4.55 3.56 5.10
C LEU A 328 4.49 5.09 5.17
N SER A 329 4.33 5.81 4.06
CA SER A 329 4.37 7.28 4.04
C SER A 329 3.12 7.92 4.68
N PHE A 330 2.89 7.64 5.97
CA PHE A 330 1.71 8.03 6.73
C PHE A 330 1.56 9.54 6.72
N PRO A 331 0.44 10.08 6.19
CA PRO A 331 0.24 11.50 6.03
C PRO A 331 0.56 12.29 7.30
N LEU A 332 1.20 13.45 7.14
CA LEU A 332 1.66 14.34 8.21
C LEU A 332 2.79 13.78 9.07
N LEU A 333 2.82 12.49 9.43
CA LEU A 333 3.91 11.96 10.27
C LEU A 333 5.18 11.73 9.47
N ILE A 334 5.07 10.96 8.38
CA ILE A 334 6.18 10.57 7.52
C ILE A 334 6.00 11.26 6.16
N THR A 335 7.07 11.83 5.61
CA THR A 335 6.99 12.56 4.33
C THR A 335 6.57 11.65 3.17
N ALA A 336 5.74 12.19 2.29
CA ALA A 336 5.44 11.64 0.97
C ALA A 336 6.71 11.53 0.11
N VAL A 337 6.68 10.62 -0.86
CA VAL A 337 7.77 10.38 -1.80
C VAL A 337 7.45 11.05 -3.14
N PRO A 338 8.22 12.06 -3.58
CA PRO A 338 8.01 12.69 -4.87
C PRO A 338 8.65 11.86 -5.99
N LEU A 339 7.82 11.44 -6.95
CA LEU A 339 8.27 10.99 -8.27
C LEU A 339 7.87 12.00 -9.32
N TYR A 340 8.38 11.84 -10.53
CA TYR A 340 8.19 12.76 -11.64
C TYR A 340 7.68 11.99 -12.84
N ALA A 341 6.68 12.51 -13.54
CA ALA A 341 6.20 11.92 -14.78
C ALA A 341 5.83 13.02 -15.78
N VAL A 342 5.86 12.70 -17.07
CA VAL A 342 5.40 13.64 -18.09
C VAL A 342 3.88 13.64 -18.14
N ASN A 343 3.29 14.82 -17.96
CA ASN A 343 1.84 14.99 -18.03
C ASN A 343 1.40 15.24 -19.48
N TYR A 344 1.05 14.18 -20.20
CA TYR A 344 0.58 14.28 -21.60
C TYR A 344 -0.85 14.82 -21.75
N SER A 345 -1.56 15.14 -20.65
CA SER A 345 -2.80 15.93 -20.74
C SER A 345 -2.51 17.38 -21.12
N LEU A 346 -1.29 17.87 -20.93
CA LEU A 346 -0.84 19.21 -21.35
C LEU A 346 -0.50 19.24 -22.84
N GLU A 347 -1.03 20.24 -23.55
CA GLU A 347 -0.75 20.46 -24.97
C GLU A 347 0.74 20.66 -25.23
N ALA A 348 1.41 21.46 -24.41
CA ALA A 348 2.86 21.70 -24.53
C ALA A 348 3.68 20.39 -24.53
N ASN A 349 3.32 19.42 -23.67
CA ASN A 349 4.00 18.13 -23.60
C ASN A 349 3.70 17.23 -24.80
N ARG A 350 2.46 17.27 -25.33
CA ARG A 350 2.13 16.56 -26.58
C ARG A 350 2.86 17.16 -27.78
N THR A 351 2.94 18.48 -27.85
CA THR A 351 3.69 19.19 -28.90
C THR A 351 5.19 18.89 -28.82
N ALA A 352 5.78 18.90 -27.63
CA ALA A 352 7.17 18.50 -27.42
C ALA A 352 7.42 17.05 -27.84
N ARG A 353 6.50 16.13 -27.53
CA ARG A 353 6.57 14.73 -27.96
C ARG A 353 6.51 14.58 -29.48
N ALA A 354 5.56 15.26 -30.12
CA ALA A 354 5.43 15.23 -31.58
C ALA A 354 6.67 15.80 -32.27
N ALA A 355 7.25 16.88 -31.73
CA ALA A 355 8.51 17.45 -32.23
C ALA A 355 9.69 16.48 -32.07
N ALA A 356 9.79 15.80 -30.92
CA ALA A 356 10.81 14.78 -30.68
C ALA A 356 10.66 13.59 -31.64
N ASP A 357 9.45 13.09 -31.86
CA ASP A 357 9.17 12.00 -32.80
C ASP A 357 9.54 12.40 -34.24
N ALA A 358 9.18 13.61 -34.68
CA ALA A 358 9.55 14.14 -36.00
C ALA A 358 11.07 14.32 -36.16
N TRP A 359 11.74 14.82 -35.12
CA TRP A 359 13.20 15.01 -35.14
C TRP A 359 13.95 13.67 -35.23
N LEU A 360 13.51 12.65 -34.49
CA LEU A 360 14.10 11.31 -34.53
C LEU A 360 13.97 10.65 -35.91
N GLN A 361 12.85 10.90 -36.60
CA GLN A 361 12.63 10.45 -37.98
C GLN A 361 13.55 11.18 -38.97
N ALA A 362 13.69 12.50 -38.83
CA ALA A 362 14.54 13.31 -39.71
C ALA A 362 16.05 13.05 -39.50
N ASN A 363 16.45 12.62 -38.31
CA ASN A 363 17.85 12.44 -37.92
C ASN A 363 18.11 10.98 -37.48
N PRO A 364 18.16 10.00 -38.40
CA PRO A 364 18.23 8.58 -38.06
C PRO A 364 19.52 8.16 -37.32
N HIS A 365 20.62 8.90 -37.50
CA HIS A 365 21.93 8.58 -36.92
C HIS A 365 22.34 9.48 -35.75
N ALA A 366 21.55 10.50 -35.42
CA ALA A 366 21.88 11.42 -34.33
C ALA A 366 21.63 10.78 -32.96
N THR A 367 22.46 11.16 -32.00
CA THR A 367 22.41 10.71 -30.60
C THR A 367 21.28 11.39 -29.83
N SER A 368 20.86 10.78 -28.72
CA SER A 368 19.85 11.37 -27.82
C SER A 368 20.31 12.70 -27.19
N ALA A 369 21.62 12.87 -26.96
CA ALA A 369 22.19 14.11 -26.43
C ALA A 369 22.11 15.26 -27.44
N GLU A 370 22.41 14.99 -28.71
CA GLU A 370 22.24 15.97 -29.79
C GLU A 370 20.77 16.35 -29.95
N GLY A 371 19.85 15.39 -29.87
CA GLY A 371 18.41 15.65 -29.93
C GLY A 371 17.92 16.51 -28.77
N ALA A 372 18.37 16.22 -27.55
CA ALA A 372 18.01 17.01 -26.37
C ALA A 372 18.56 18.45 -26.43
N ALA A 373 19.72 18.66 -27.07
CA ALA A 373 20.29 19.99 -27.27
C ALA A 373 19.65 20.76 -28.45
N ALA A 374 19.29 20.05 -29.53
CA ALA A 374 18.71 20.65 -30.73
C ALA A 374 17.23 21.01 -30.58
N LEU A 375 16.48 20.23 -29.80
CA LEU A 375 15.07 20.49 -29.53
C LEU A 375 14.95 21.62 -28.49
N GLY A 376 14.56 22.81 -28.95
CA GLY A 376 14.27 23.96 -28.08
C GLY A 376 13.03 23.79 -27.18
N THR A 377 12.30 22.69 -27.34
CA THR A 377 11.15 22.31 -26.51
C THR A 377 11.36 20.91 -25.93
N ALA A 378 11.35 20.81 -24.61
CA ALA A 378 11.39 19.55 -23.86
C ALA A 378 10.11 19.39 -23.06
N PRO A 379 9.62 18.14 -22.85
CA PRO A 379 8.47 17.91 -21.99
C PRO A 379 8.78 18.31 -20.55
N THR A 380 7.79 18.87 -19.85
CA THR A 380 7.87 19.12 -18.42
C THR A 380 7.53 17.86 -17.64
N PHE A 381 8.23 17.69 -16.52
CA PHE A 381 8.05 16.57 -15.61
C PHE A 381 7.34 17.07 -14.34
N ASP A 382 6.08 16.68 -14.16
CA ASP A 382 5.24 17.09 -13.04
C ASP A 382 5.43 16.13 -11.85
N VAL A 383 5.33 16.67 -10.64
CA VAL A 383 5.51 15.91 -9.40
C VAL A 383 4.27 15.05 -9.12
N ASN A 384 4.50 13.75 -8.94
CA ASN A 384 3.55 12.77 -8.46
C ASN A 384 3.86 12.46 -6.98
N TRP A 385 2.89 12.72 -6.10
CA TRP A 385 3.05 12.52 -4.66
C TRP A 385 2.56 11.14 -4.24
N PHE A 386 3.50 10.31 -3.80
CA PHE A 386 3.19 8.99 -3.27
C PHE A 386 3.11 9.00 -1.75
N SER A 387 2.06 8.39 -1.21
CA SER A 387 1.78 8.29 0.22
C SER A 387 1.36 6.87 0.61
N ASP A 388 0.97 6.71 1.86
CA ASP A 388 0.66 5.43 2.49
C ASP A 388 -0.35 4.59 1.70
N GLY A 389 -0.11 3.28 1.63
CA GLY A 389 -0.97 2.34 0.90
C GLY A 389 -2.34 2.12 1.53
N GLY A 390 -2.43 2.21 2.87
CA GLY A 390 -3.64 2.07 3.65
C GLY A 390 -4.63 3.24 3.48
N ILE A 391 -4.27 4.27 2.72
CA ILE A 391 -5.19 5.35 2.31
C ILE A 391 -6.27 4.81 1.37
N CYS A 392 -5.99 3.81 0.55
CA CYS A 392 -6.94 3.33 -0.46
C CYS A 392 -7.19 1.81 -0.42
N ALA A 393 -6.28 1.01 0.14
CA ALA A 393 -6.50 -0.40 0.40
C ALA A 393 -5.74 -0.81 1.66
N ASN A 394 -6.46 -1.03 2.75
CA ASN A 394 -5.85 -1.33 4.03
C ASN A 394 -5.56 -2.83 4.19
N LEU A 395 -6.37 -3.70 3.59
CA LEU A 395 -6.11 -5.13 3.50
C LEU A 395 -6.25 -5.57 2.04
N PRO A 396 -5.15 -5.59 1.25
CA PRO A 396 -5.22 -5.87 -0.19
C PRO A 396 -5.38 -7.37 -0.48
N VAL A 397 -6.49 -7.98 -0.05
CA VAL A 397 -6.73 -9.44 -0.14
C VAL A 397 -6.68 -9.97 -1.57
N HIS A 398 -6.88 -9.08 -2.57
CA HIS A 398 -6.90 -9.38 -4.00
C HIS A 398 -5.52 -9.60 -4.63
N PHE A 399 -4.40 -9.30 -3.94
CA PHE A 399 -3.06 -9.34 -4.52
C PHE A 399 -2.66 -10.65 -5.20
N PHE A 400 -3.11 -11.78 -4.64
CA PHE A 400 -2.70 -13.11 -5.09
C PHE A 400 -3.92 -14.00 -5.39
N ASP A 401 -5.07 -13.38 -5.68
CA ASP A 401 -6.29 -14.14 -5.95
C ASP A 401 -6.30 -14.67 -7.39
N ALA A 402 -6.35 -15.99 -7.52
CA ALA A 402 -6.65 -16.67 -8.78
C ALA A 402 -8.07 -17.25 -8.77
N PRO A 403 -8.76 -17.40 -9.92
CA PRO A 403 -10.08 -18.02 -9.97
C PRO A 403 -10.13 -19.40 -9.30
N LEU A 404 -9.06 -20.19 -9.47
CA LEU A 404 -8.85 -21.48 -8.81
C LEU A 404 -7.48 -21.46 -8.12
N PRO A 405 -7.43 -21.34 -6.78
CA PRO A 405 -6.15 -21.25 -6.08
C PRO A 405 -5.44 -22.60 -6.09
N THR A 406 -4.12 -22.57 -6.29
CA THR A 406 -3.24 -23.76 -6.23
C THR A 406 -2.65 -23.99 -4.83
N ARG A 407 -2.70 -22.97 -3.97
CA ARG A 407 -2.31 -22.98 -2.57
C ARG A 407 -3.20 -22.05 -1.74
N PRO A 408 -3.27 -22.20 -0.41
CA PRO A 408 -4.02 -21.27 0.44
C PRO A 408 -3.42 -19.86 0.41
N THR A 409 -4.26 -18.85 0.25
CA THR A 409 -3.89 -17.44 0.42
C THR A 409 -4.50 -16.92 1.71
N PHE A 410 -3.72 -16.74 2.76
CA PHE A 410 -4.22 -16.25 4.04
C PHE A 410 -4.24 -14.73 4.09
N ALA A 411 -5.18 -14.18 4.87
CA ALA A 411 -5.21 -12.78 5.20
C ALA A 411 -5.32 -12.61 6.72
N ILE A 412 -4.55 -11.69 7.29
CA ILE A 412 -4.60 -11.34 8.70
C ILE A 412 -5.18 -9.94 8.84
N ASP A 413 -6.43 -9.90 9.28
CA ASP A 413 -7.22 -8.71 9.50
C ASP A 413 -7.13 -8.25 10.97
N LEU A 414 -7.27 -6.95 11.20
CA LEU A 414 -7.18 -6.31 12.51
C LEU A 414 -8.42 -5.45 12.72
N GLU A 415 -9.21 -5.74 13.75
CA GLU A 415 -10.46 -5.04 14.05
C GLU A 415 -10.60 -4.77 15.54
N SER A 416 -11.44 -3.82 15.92
CA SER A 416 -11.80 -3.61 17.33
C SER A 416 -12.74 -4.72 17.82
N PHE A 417 -12.71 -5.02 19.12
CA PHE A 417 -13.69 -5.92 19.71
C PHE A 417 -15.13 -5.45 19.46
N PRO A 418 -16.07 -6.36 19.11
CA PRO A 418 -17.49 -6.05 19.12
C PRO A 418 -17.97 -5.54 20.49
N PRO A 419 -19.02 -4.70 20.57
CA PRO A 419 -19.43 -4.05 21.82
C PRO A 419 -19.77 -5.00 22.98
N ASP A 420 -20.17 -6.24 22.66
CA ASP A 420 -20.59 -7.29 23.59
C ASP A 420 -19.51 -8.37 23.81
N ILE A 421 -18.36 -8.27 23.14
CA ILE A 421 -17.23 -9.17 23.31
C ILE A 421 -16.13 -8.45 24.09
N HIS A 422 -15.67 -9.07 25.18
CA HIS A 422 -14.57 -8.55 25.97
C HIS A 422 -13.30 -9.37 25.74
N LYS A 423 -12.15 -8.72 25.88
CA LYS A 423 -10.84 -9.36 25.79
C LYS A 423 -10.76 -10.55 26.76
N SER A 424 -10.44 -11.72 26.23
CA SER A 424 -10.13 -12.94 26.98
C SER A 424 -8.65 -12.97 27.38
N SER A 425 -8.33 -13.70 28.45
CA SER A 425 -6.95 -14.07 28.79
C SER A 425 -6.38 -15.14 27.85
N ILE A 426 -7.25 -15.86 27.12
CA ILE A 426 -6.86 -16.88 26.15
C ILE A 426 -6.79 -16.23 24.76
N GLN A 427 -5.59 -16.17 24.17
CA GLN A 427 -5.38 -15.38 22.95
C GLN A 427 -6.12 -15.93 21.71
N THR A 428 -6.38 -17.24 21.63
CA THR A 428 -7.19 -17.83 20.56
C THR A 428 -8.64 -17.34 20.57
N GLU A 429 -9.19 -17.02 21.75
CA GLU A 429 -10.55 -16.48 21.90
C GLU A 429 -10.65 -14.99 21.51
N ASN A 430 -9.50 -14.31 21.40
CA ASN A 430 -9.40 -12.93 20.89
C ASN A 430 -9.25 -12.88 19.35
N CYS A 431 -9.43 -14.03 18.68
CA CYS A 431 -9.33 -14.17 17.24
C CYS A 431 -10.62 -14.78 16.69
N TYR A 432 -10.95 -14.44 15.46
CA TYR A 432 -12.09 -15.01 14.74
C TYR A 432 -11.67 -15.50 13.36
N LEU A 433 -11.99 -16.75 13.06
CA LEU A 433 -11.79 -17.37 11.75
C LEU A 433 -13.08 -18.13 11.40
N PRO A 434 -13.79 -17.77 10.32
CA PRO A 434 -14.98 -18.51 9.90
C PRO A 434 -14.65 -19.97 9.64
N VAL A 435 -15.33 -20.90 10.31
CA VAL A 435 -15.17 -22.35 10.11
C VAL A 435 -16.26 -22.85 9.18
N GLU A 436 -17.51 -22.47 9.42
CA GLU A 436 -18.66 -22.90 8.62
C GLU A 436 -18.96 -21.92 7.49
N ASN A 437 -19.51 -22.44 6.38
CA ASN A 437 -19.79 -21.61 5.20
C ASN A 437 -20.87 -20.53 5.44
N GLY A 438 -21.67 -20.66 6.52
CA GLY A 438 -22.66 -19.66 6.94
C GLY A 438 -22.11 -18.53 7.81
N GLU A 439 -20.84 -18.58 8.18
CA GLU A 439 -20.19 -17.59 9.04
C GLU A 439 -19.53 -16.46 8.23
N GLY A 440 -19.18 -15.35 8.88
CA GLY A 440 -18.53 -14.18 8.24
C GLY A 440 -19.39 -13.49 7.16
N LEU A 441 -20.71 -13.63 7.21
CA LEU A 441 -21.61 -13.06 6.19
C LEU A 441 -21.81 -11.55 6.33
N LEU A 442 -21.61 -11.02 7.53
CA LEU A 442 -21.83 -9.61 7.84
C LEU A 442 -20.57 -8.81 7.58
N ARG A 443 -20.76 -7.60 7.04
CA ARG A 443 -19.70 -6.60 7.04
C ARG A 443 -19.52 -6.05 8.45
N PRO A 444 -18.34 -5.50 8.78
CA PRO A 444 -18.14 -4.77 10.02
C PRO A 444 -19.26 -3.75 10.24
N TRP A 445 -19.79 -3.71 11.46
CA TRP A 445 -20.89 -2.85 11.84
C TRP A 445 -20.43 -1.85 12.91
N THR A 446 -20.46 -0.56 12.58
CA THR A 446 -20.09 0.50 13.51
C THR A 446 -21.33 1.28 13.93
N THR A 447 -21.57 1.37 15.23
CA THR A 447 -22.63 2.24 15.78
C THR A 447 -22.08 3.65 15.98
N LEU A 448 -22.78 4.65 15.45
CA LEU A 448 -22.40 6.05 15.60
C LEU A 448 -23.23 6.70 16.72
N PRO A 449 -22.62 7.53 17.59
CA PRO A 449 -23.38 8.36 18.51
C PRO A 449 -24.26 9.33 17.72
N THR A 450 -25.45 9.63 18.23
CA THR A 450 -26.46 10.47 17.54
C THR A 450 -26.57 11.89 18.10
N SER A 451 -25.81 12.22 19.15
CA SER A 451 -25.83 13.54 19.77
C SER A 451 -24.44 13.99 20.26
N GLY A 452 -24.26 15.30 20.38
CA GLY A 452 -23.02 15.92 20.84
C GLY A 452 -21.92 16.04 19.76
N VAL A 453 -20.83 16.72 20.11
CA VAL A 453 -19.68 16.95 19.20
C VAL A 453 -18.96 15.62 18.83
N ALA A 454 -19.06 14.62 19.71
CA ALA A 454 -18.56 13.27 19.45
C ALA A 454 -19.27 12.59 18.26
N ALA A 455 -20.58 12.82 18.08
CA ALA A 455 -21.33 12.28 16.94
C ALA A 455 -20.80 12.80 15.61
N LEU A 456 -20.57 14.12 15.50
CA LEU A 456 -20.07 14.73 14.28
C LEU A 456 -18.65 14.25 13.93
N SER A 457 -17.77 14.17 14.92
CA SER A 457 -16.41 13.66 14.72
C SER A 457 -16.38 12.18 14.33
N SER A 458 -17.21 11.35 14.98
CA SER A 458 -17.35 9.93 14.63
C SER A 458 -17.91 9.74 13.22
N PHE A 459 -18.91 10.54 12.83
CA PHE A 459 -19.48 10.52 11.48
C PHE A 459 -18.44 10.89 10.41
N LEU A 460 -17.65 11.95 10.64
CA LEU A 460 -16.57 12.35 9.73
C LEU A 460 -15.48 11.28 9.63
N SER A 461 -15.10 10.63 10.75
CA SER A 461 -14.18 9.49 10.72
C SER A 461 -14.75 8.36 9.87
N GLN A 462 -16.01 7.99 10.10
CA GLN A 462 -16.66 6.91 9.36
C GLN A 462 -16.76 7.19 7.85
N ILE A 463 -16.91 8.44 7.42
CA ILE A 463 -16.83 8.80 6.00
C ILE A 463 -15.45 8.44 5.42
N VAL A 464 -14.38 8.82 6.13
CA VAL A 464 -13.01 8.50 5.73
C VAL A 464 -12.81 6.99 5.72
N ASP A 465 -13.18 6.29 6.79
CA ASP A 465 -13.01 4.84 6.91
C ASP A 465 -13.81 4.08 5.84
N THR A 466 -15.00 4.56 5.49
CA THR A 466 -15.80 4.02 4.37
C THR A 466 -15.08 4.21 3.03
N ALA A 467 -14.53 5.40 2.78
CA ALA A 467 -13.79 5.66 1.54
C ALA A 467 -12.51 4.81 1.42
N ARG A 468 -11.85 4.50 2.54
CA ARG A 468 -10.63 3.67 2.59
C ARG A 468 -10.89 2.17 2.50
N GLY A 469 -11.90 1.69 3.22
CA GLY A 469 -12.08 0.26 3.52
C GLY A 469 -13.23 -0.42 2.79
N TRP A 470 -14.07 0.30 2.04
CA TRP A 470 -15.26 -0.29 1.40
C TRP A 470 -14.93 -1.45 0.47
N LEU A 471 -13.87 -1.33 -0.35
CA LEU A 471 -13.50 -2.38 -1.30
C LEU A 471 -13.09 -3.66 -0.56
N ASP A 472 -12.25 -3.52 0.46
CA ASP A 472 -11.76 -4.62 1.30
C ASP A 472 -12.95 -5.28 2.01
N ALA A 473 -13.80 -4.50 2.69
CA ALA A 473 -15.00 -5.00 3.37
C ALA A 473 -16.02 -5.67 2.42
N ALA A 474 -16.07 -5.26 1.16
CA ALA A 474 -16.91 -5.89 0.16
C ALA A 474 -16.36 -7.26 -0.27
N GLN A 475 -15.04 -7.44 -0.33
CA GLN A 475 -14.39 -8.71 -0.63
C GLN A 475 -14.44 -9.69 0.56
N LEU A 476 -14.33 -9.16 1.79
CA LEU A 476 -14.36 -9.95 3.04
C LEU A 476 -15.68 -10.68 3.32
N VAL A 477 -16.76 -10.40 2.59
CA VAL A 477 -18.01 -11.17 2.70
C VAL A 477 -18.18 -12.18 1.56
N MET A 478 -17.25 -12.26 0.61
CA MET A 478 -17.35 -13.17 -0.54
C MET A 478 -17.02 -14.62 -0.13
N PRO A 479 -17.82 -15.62 -0.54
CA PRO A 479 -17.50 -17.03 -0.30
C PRO A 479 -16.17 -17.42 -0.98
N GLY A 480 -15.27 -18.07 -0.24
CA GLY A 480 -13.91 -18.43 -0.70
C GLY A 480 -12.87 -17.35 -0.41
N TYR A 481 -13.29 -16.18 0.09
CA TYR A 481 -12.42 -15.08 0.51
C TYR A 481 -12.51 -14.84 2.01
N ARG A 482 -13.70 -14.93 2.60
CA ARG A 482 -13.87 -14.69 4.05
C ARG A 482 -13.28 -15.80 4.92
N ASP A 483 -13.34 -17.03 4.44
CA ASP A 483 -12.92 -18.24 5.15
C ASP A 483 -11.39 -18.43 5.21
N ARG A 484 -10.62 -17.58 4.52
CA ARG A 484 -9.15 -17.52 4.58
C ARG A 484 -8.62 -16.29 5.33
N VAL A 485 -9.53 -15.49 5.91
CA VAL A 485 -9.20 -14.29 6.66
C VAL A 485 -9.37 -14.58 8.15
N VAL A 486 -8.29 -14.47 8.91
CA VAL A 486 -8.36 -14.48 10.37
C VAL A 486 -8.38 -13.04 10.86
N THR A 487 -9.39 -12.70 11.67
CA THR A 487 -9.52 -11.39 12.31
C THR A 487 -8.95 -11.46 13.71
N ILE A 488 -8.02 -10.56 14.01
CA ILE A 488 -7.45 -10.38 15.35
C ILE A 488 -8.10 -9.15 15.97
N TYR A 489 -8.76 -9.34 17.11
CA TYR A 489 -9.38 -8.24 17.82
C TYR A 489 -8.37 -7.51 18.70
N HIS A 490 -8.54 -6.20 18.86
CA HIS A 490 -7.78 -5.36 19.79
C HIS A 490 -8.68 -4.33 20.47
N ASP A 491 -8.27 -3.87 21.64
CA ASP A 491 -8.93 -2.76 22.35
C ASP A 491 -8.15 -1.44 22.23
N ASP A 492 -8.70 -0.37 22.79
CA ASP A 492 -8.11 0.98 22.75
C ASP A 492 -6.77 1.09 23.50
N THR A 493 -6.42 0.13 24.36
CA THR A 493 -5.17 0.08 25.12
C THR A 493 -4.06 -0.68 24.38
N GLU A 494 -4.47 -1.62 23.52
CA GLU A 494 -3.63 -2.46 22.66
C GLU A 494 -3.47 -1.88 21.25
N GLY A 495 -3.76 -0.57 21.11
CA GLY A 495 -4.34 0.02 19.91
C GLY A 495 -3.79 1.39 19.49
N GLY A 496 -3.91 1.73 18.19
CA GLY A 496 -3.83 3.11 17.69
C GLY A 496 -2.47 3.82 17.87
N MET A 497 -2.50 5.14 18.13
CA MET A 497 -1.27 5.96 18.30
C MET A 497 -0.52 5.72 19.62
N ASN A 498 -0.86 4.66 20.37
CA ASN A 498 -0.21 4.35 21.65
C ASN A 498 1.13 3.63 21.43
N LEU A 499 2.17 4.36 21.00
CA LEU A 499 3.51 3.82 20.74
C LEU A 499 4.31 3.42 22.01
N ALA A 500 3.71 3.61 23.19
CA ALA A 500 4.33 3.35 24.50
C ALA A 500 3.60 2.22 25.26
N MET A 501 3.28 1.13 24.55
CA MET A 501 2.68 -0.07 25.14
C MET A 501 3.62 -0.71 26.20
N LYS A 502 3.03 -1.30 27.23
CA LYS A 502 3.78 -2.11 28.22
C LYS A 502 4.27 -3.40 27.56
N GLU A 503 5.39 -3.93 28.03
CA GLU A 503 5.97 -5.19 27.54
C GLU A 503 4.98 -6.37 27.56
N ALA A 504 4.16 -6.47 28.62
CA ALA A 504 3.12 -7.48 28.71
C ALA A 504 2.07 -7.37 27.58
N THR A 505 1.64 -6.15 27.24
CA THR A 505 0.70 -5.91 26.13
C THR A 505 1.28 -6.29 24.78
N VAL A 506 2.57 -6.01 24.58
CA VAL A 506 3.30 -6.37 23.36
C VAL A 506 3.39 -7.89 23.22
N THR A 507 3.70 -8.57 24.32
CA THR A 507 3.79 -10.04 24.37
C THR A 507 2.43 -10.67 24.09
N ASP A 508 1.36 -10.20 24.75
CA ASP A 508 -0.03 -10.64 24.52
C ASP A 508 -0.42 -10.51 23.04
N LEU A 509 -0.12 -9.37 22.40
CA LEU A 509 -0.43 -9.14 20.98
C LEU A 509 0.38 -10.03 20.05
N ALA A 510 1.66 -10.26 20.35
CA ALA A 510 2.50 -11.16 19.58
C ALA A 510 2.01 -12.62 19.71
N ASP A 511 1.64 -13.05 20.91
CA ASP A 511 1.04 -14.37 21.16
C ASP A 511 -0.32 -14.53 20.49
N ARG A 512 -1.11 -13.46 20.43
CA ARG A 512 -2.37 -13.42 19.66
C ARG A 512 -2.13 -13.58 18.17
N GLY A 513 -1.07 -12.98 17.63
CA GLY A 513 -0.62 -13.24 16.25
C GLY A 513 -0.30 -14.71 16.01
N ALA A 514 0.46 -15.35 16.91
CA ALA A 514 0.76 -16.77 16.83
C ALA A 514 -0.51 -17.64 16.91
N ALA A 515 -1.43 -17.31 17.81
CA ALA A 515 -2.71 -17.99 17.97
C ALA A 515 -3.58 -17.90 16.71
N ALA A 516 -3.66 -16.72 16.09
CA ALA A 516 -4.39 -16.51 14.84
C ALA A 516 -3.84 -17.37 13.69
N ALA A 517 -2.51 -17.42 13.57
CA ALA A 517 -1.85 -18.28 12.59
C ALA A 517 -2.06 -19.78 12.86
N ALA A 518 -2.07 -20.18 14.14
CA ALA A 518 -2.38 -21.56 14.53
C ALA A 518 -3.81 -21.96 14.11
N LEU A 519 -4.80 -21.08 14.28
CA LEU A 519 -6.18 -21.32 13.81
C LEU A 519 -6.24 -21.59 12.29
N LEU A 520 -5.45 -20.85 11.49
CA LEU A 520 -5.34 -21.09 10.06
C LEU A 520 -4.70 -22.45 9.77
N VAL A 521 -3.58 -22.77 10.40
CA VAL A 521 -2.89 -24.07 10.24
C VAL A 521 -3.82 -25.23 10.61
N ASP A 522 -4.49 -25.16 11.75
CA ASP A 522 -5.42 -26.18 12.25
C ASP A 522 -6.59 -26.40 11.30
N LYS A 523 -7.14 -25.31 10.74
CA LYS A 523 -8.25 -25.40 9.78
C LYS A 523 -7.80 -25.99 8.43
N PHE A 524 -6.66 -25.56 7.91
CA PHE A 524 -6.25 -25.85 6.52
C PHE A 524 -5.40 -27.11 6.37
N THR A 525 -4.74 -27.57 7.43
CA THR A 525 -3.92 -28.79 7.43
C THR A 525 -4.30 -29.77 8.52
N GLY A 526 -4.78 -29.26 9.65
CA GLY A 526 -5.16 -30.07 10.81
C GLY A 526 -6.53 -30.74 10.67
N THR A 527 -6.99 -31.28 11.81
CA THR A 527 -8.29 -31.95 11.96
C THR A 527 -9.19 -31.13 12.87
N LEU A 528 -10.12 -30.38 12.28
CA LEU A 528 -11.00 -29.47 13.01
C LEU A 528 -12.38 -30.09 13.24
N GLY A 529 -12.82 -30.22 14.51
CA GLY A 529 -14.23 -30.49 14.84
C GLY A 529 -14.86 -31.70 14.16
N GLY A 530 -14.17 -32.85 14.13
CA GLY A 530 -14.66 -34.07 13.48
C GLY A 530 -14.61 -34.06 11.94
N LYS A 531 -14.09 -32.99 11.33
CA LYS A 531 -13.85 -32.91 9.89
C LYS A 531 -12.55 -33.65 9.51
N PRO A 532 -12.42 -34.17 8.28
CA PRO A 532 -11.19 -34.79 7.81
C PRO A 532 -9.98 -33.85 7.86
N ALA A 533 -8.78 -34.41 7.92
CA ALA A 533 -7.54 -33.65 7.83
C ALA A 533 -7.50 -32.82 6.52
N GLY A 534 -7.08 -31.57 6.61
CA GLY A 534 -6.99 -30.66 5.46
C GLY A 534 -8.34 -30.23 4.87
N TRP A 535 -9.45 -30.48 5.57
CA TRP A 535 -10.79 -30.13 5.10
C TRP A 535 -10.92 -28.64 4.72
N GLY A 536 -10.31 -27.73 5.49
CA GLY A 536 -10.41 -26.30 5.23
C GLY A 536 -9.87 -25.93 3.84
N TRP A 537 -8.75 -26.54 3.43
CA TRP A 537 -8.19 -26.31 2.11
C TRP A 537 -9.08 -26.87 1.00
N GLU A 538 -9.57 -28.11 1.15
CA GLU A 538 -10.42 -28.74 0.16
C GLU A 538 -11.77 -28.00 0.00
N ASN A 539 -12.38 -27.58 1.11
CA ASN A 539 -13.58 -26.76 1.11
C ASN A 539 -13.35 -25.41 0.42
N GLN A 540 -12.21 -24.74 0.70
CA GLN A 540 -11.87 -23.49 0.02
C GLN A 540 -11.75 -23.67 -1.49
N ARG A 541 -11.03 -24.70 -1.96
CA ARG A 541 -10.90 -25.00 -3.40
C ARG A 541 -12.27 -25.20 -4.05
N TRP A 542 -13.14 -25.97 -3.40
CA TRP A 542 -14.50 -26.21 -3.88
C TRP A 542 -15.33 -24.93 -3.95
N ILE A 543 -15.32 -24.10 -2.90
CA ILE A 543 -16.06 -22.84 -2.87
C ILE A 543 -15.54 -21.90 -3.95
N ARG A 544 -14.21 -21.79 -4.14
CA ARG A 544 -13.62 -20.96 -5.20
C ARG A 544 -14.02 -21.44 -6.58
N PHE A 545 -14.04 -22.75 -6.82
CA PHE A 545 -14.58 -23.30 -8.06
C PHE A 545 -16.05 -22.88 -8.26
N ARG A 546 -16.91 -23.07 -7.25
CA ARG A 546 -18.34 -22.73 -7.34
C ARG A 546 -18.60 -21.23 -7.50
N THR A 547 -17.83 -20.38 -6.82
CA THR A 547 -17.91 -18.91 -6.93
C THR A 547 -17.43 -18.44 -8.31
N SER A 548 -16.26 -18.88 -8.77
CA SER A 548 -15.71 -18.49 -10.07
C SER A 548 -16.58 -18.96 -11.23
N THR A 549 -17.08 -20.20 -11.19
CA THR A 549 -17.90 -20.75 -12.28
C THR A 549 -19.27 -20.11 -12.39
N VAL A 550 -19.94 -19.77 -11.28
CA VAL A 550 -21.21 -19.01 -11.35
C VAL A 550 -20.99 -17.59 -11.87
N GLY A 551 -19.87 -16.95 -11.50
CA GLY A 551 -19.50 -15.64 -12.03
C GLY A 551 -19.29 -15.67 -13.54
N LEU A 552 -18.61 -16.70 -14.03
CA LEU A 552 -18.38 -16.92 -15.46
C LEU A 552 -19.68 -17.24 -16.21
N ASP A 553 -20.53 -18.11 -15.66
CA ASP A 553 -21.85 -18.43 -16.23
C ASP A 553 -22.72 -17.19 -16.40
N GLU A 554 -22.81 -16.34 -15.37
CA GLU A 554 -23.53 -15.07 -15.47
C GLU A 554 -22.92 -14.11 -16.49
N TRP A 555 -21.59 -14.04 -16.58
CA TRP A 555 -20.89 -13.16 -17.52
C TRP A 555 -21.10 -13.61 -18.98
N ILE A 556 -20.92 -14.90 -19.28
CA ILE A 556 -21.12 -15.48 -20.61
C ILE A 556 -22.56 -15.31 -21.08
N ARG A 557 -23.55 -15.52 -20.21
CA ARG A 557 -24.97 -15.29 -20.54
C ARG A 557 -25.25 -13.84 -20.91
N ARG A 558 -24.69 -12.89 -20.16
CA ARG A 558 -24.82 -11.44 -20.47
C ARG A 558 -24.10 -11.08 -21.76
N PHE A 559 -22.90 -11.61 -21.98
CA PHE A 559 -22.17 -11.46 -23.24
C PHE A 559 -23.01 -11.93 -24.41
N ARG A 560 -23.60 -13.14 -24.34
CA ARG A 560 -24.42 -13.71 -25.41
C ARG A 560 -25.68 -12.92 -25.71
N ALA A 561 -26.35 -12.43 -24.66
CA ALA A 561 -27.51 -11.56 -24.81
C ALA A 561 -27.15 -10.25 -25.54
N GLY A 562 -26.03 -9.63 -25.17
CA GLY A 562 -25.51 -8.43 -25.84
C GLY A 562 -25.03 -8.67 -27.27
N TYR A 563 -24.35 -9.80 -27.51
CA TYR A 563 -23.83 -10.18 -28.82
C TYR A 563 -24.96 -10.37 -29.86
N GLY A 564 -26.09 -10.94 -29.45
CA GLY A 564 -27.25 -11.11 -30.34
C GLY A 564 -28.12 -9.86 -30.50
N PHE A 565 -27.86 -8.79 -29.76
CA PHE A 565 -28.69 -7.59 -29.77
C PHE A 565 -28.40 -6.72 -31.00
N ALA A 566 -29.42 -6.48 -31.82
CA ALA A 566 -29.34 -5.58 -32.97
C ALA A 566 -29.64 -4.14 -32.55
N ALA A 567 -28.61 -3.36 -32.22
CA ALA A 567 -28.77 -1.95 -31.91
C ALA A 567 -29.07 -1.12 -33.19
N PRO A 568 -30.06 -0.20 -33.18
CA PRO A 568 -30.40 0.62 -34.34
C PRO A 568 -29.19 1.42 -34.86
N ASN A 569 -29.05 1.52 -36.18
CA ASN A 569 -28.00 2.29 -36.86
C ASN A 569 -26.56 1.85 -36.50
N THR A 570 -26.34 0.56 -36.20
CA THR A 570 -25.01 0.03 -35.90
C THR A 570 -24.73 -1.26 -36.67
N THR A 571 -23.46 -1.56 -36.89
CA THR A 571 -23.03 -2.89 -37.35
C THR A 571 -23.22 -3.88 -36.21
N PRO A 572 -24.01 -4.95 -36.38
CA PRO A 572 -24.26 -5.92 -35.31
C PRO A 572 -22.99 -6.71 -35.01
N TYR A 573 -22.80 -7.11 -33.74
CA TYR A 573 -21.60 -7.84 -33.32
C TYR A 573 -21.27 -9.09 -34.15
N PRO A 574 -22.23 -9.92 -34.60
CA PRO A 574 -21.94 -11.06 -35.48
C PRO A 574 -21.30 -10.68 -36.81
N ALA A 575 -21.54 -9.47 -37.31
CA ALA A 575 -20.91 -8.97 -38.53
C ALA A 575 -19.52 -8.35 -38.27
N LEU A 576 -19.26 -7.88 -37.04
CA LEU A 576 -17.95 -7.37 -36.62
C LEU A 576 -16.98 -8.52 -36.30
N ALA A 577 -17.42 -9.46 -35.47
CA ALA A 577 -16.65 -10.61 -35.00
C ALA A 577 -17.57 -11.82 -34.85
N GLY A 578 -17.55 -12.72 -35.83
CA GLY A 578 -18.40 -13.91 -35.87
C GLY A 578 -17.96 -14.82 -37.02
N PRO A 579 -18.47 -16.06 -37.12
CA PRO A 579 -18.10 -16.96 -38.20
C PRO A 579 -18.27 -16.28 -39.56
N ASN A 580 -17.19 -16.20 -40.34
CA ASN A 580 -17.14 -15.53 -41.64
C ASN A 580 -17.40 -14.00 -41.65
N ALA A 581 -17.27 -13.32 -40.51
CA ALA A 581 -17.47 -11.88 -40.41
C ALA A 581 -16.40 -11.07 -41.16
N THR A 582 -16.85 -10.20 -42.08
CA THR A 582 -15.99 -9.37 -42.94
C THR A 582 -16.21 -7.86 -42.81
N ALA A 583 -17.15 -7.39 -41.96
CA ALA A 583 -17.45 -5.97 -41.85
C ALA A 583 -16.25 -5.13 -41.41
N ASP A 584 -16.18 -3.87 -41.82
CA ASP A 584 -15.06 -3.01 -41.40
C ASP A 584 -15.07 -2.78 -39.89
N LEU A 585 -13.90 -2.94 -39.26
CA LEU A 585 -13.74 -2.68 -37.83
C LEU A 585 -13.42 -1.20 -37.62
N PRO A 586 -14.06 -0.53 -36.66
CA PRO A 586 -13.85 0.91 -36.45
C PRO A 586 -12.50 1.25 -35.80
N SER A 587 -11.89 0.33 -35.05
CA SER A 587 -10.60 0.52 -34.35
C SER A 587 -10.03 -0.84 -33.89
N TYR A 588 -8.80 -0.84 -33.34
CA TYR A 588 -8.10 -2.03 -32.82
C TYR A 588 -8.13 -3.22 -33.80
N GLN A 589 -7.60 -3.00 -35.01
CA GLN A 589 -7.56 -4.02 -36.05
C GLN A 589 -6.77 -5.25 -35.60
N PHE A 590 -7.19 -6.44 -36.04
CA PHE A 590 -6.45 -7.69 -35.78
C PHE A 590 -5.06 -7.74 -36.46
N GLY A 591 -4.73 -6.77 -37.31
CA GLY A 591 -3.43 -6.64 -37.97
C GLY A 591 -3.21 -7.58 -39.17
N SER A 592 -3.92 -8.72 -39.23
CA SER A 592 -3.90 -9.62 -40.38
C SER A 592 -5.23 -10.38 -40.57
N THR A 593 -5.48 -10.83 -41.80
CA THR A 593 -6.65 -11.65 -42.15
C THR A 593 -6.66 -12.97 -41.38
N THR A 594 -5.50 -13.60 -41.17
CA THR A 594 -5.39 -14.86 -40.42
C THR A 594 -5.86 -14.69 -38.97
N ARG A 595 -5.41 -13.64 -38.28
CA ARG A 595 -5.83 -13.35 -36.90
C ARG A 595 -7.31 -13.00 -36.83
N ARG A 596 -7.83 -12.26 -37.82
CA ARG A 596 -9.25 -11.96 -37.91
C ARG A 596 -10.09 -13.24 -38.05
N ASN A 597 -9.69 -14.16 -38.92
CA ASN A 597 -10.36 -15.44 -39.09
C ASN A 597 -10.32 -16.30 -37.82
N GLN A 598 -9.19 -16.29 -37.10
CA GLN A 598 -9.07 -16.97 -35.82
C GLN A 598 -10.00 -16.37 -34.76
N ALA A 599 -10.02 -15.04 -34.61
CA ALA A 599 -10.91 -14.35 -33.68
C ALA A 599 -12.39 -14.61 -34.00
N ASN A 600 -12.74 -14.62 -35.29
CA ASN A 600 -14.08 -14.98 -35.77
C ASN A 600 -14.47 -16.42 -35.38
N ALA A 601 -13.57 -17.39 -35.56
CA ALA A 601 -13.80 -18.78 -35.18
C ALA A 601 -13.98 -18.93 -33.67
N GLN A 602 -13.08 -18.34 -32.87
CA GLN A 602 -13.15 -18.34 -31.40
C GLN A 602 -14.42 -17.67 -30.87
N THR A 603 -14.90 -16.62 -31.54
CA THR A 603 -16.18 -15.99 -31.19
C THR A 603 -17.35 -16.95 -31.43
N GLY A 604 -17.31 -17.73 -32.51
CA GLY A 604 -18.28 -18.80 -32.77
C GLY A 604 -18.31 -19.86 -31.66
N GLU A 605 -17.13 -20.33 -31.24
CA GLU A 605 -17.00 -21.28 -30.12
C GLU A 605 -17.58 -20.70 -28.81
N LEU A 606 -17.26 -19.45 -28.49
CA LEU A 606 -17.77 -18.76 -27.30
C LEU A 606 -19.30 -18.63 -27.32
N THR A 607 -19.90 -18.27 -28.46
CA THR A 607 -21.36 -18.16 -28.58
C THR A 607 -22.05 -19.52 -28.47
N THR A 608 -21.46 -20.57 -29.03
CA THR A 608 -21.96 -21.95 -28.92
C THR A 608 -21.94 -22.43 -27.47
N LEU A 609 -20.84 -22.16 -26.76
CA LEU A 609 -20.73 -22.44 -25.32
C LEU A 609 -21.82 -21.69 -24.54
N ALA A 610 -22.02 -20.41 -24.84
CA ALA A 610 -23.00 -19.58 -24.17
C ALA A 610 -24.44 -20.07 -24.37
N ASP A 611 -24.80 -20.45 -25.60
CA ASP A 611 -26.11 -21.00 -25.93
C ASP A 611 -26.35 -22.34 -25.21
N THR A 612 -25.30 -23.18 -25.13
CA THR A 612 -25.35 -24.43 -24.37
C THR A 612 -25.64 -24.16 -22.89
N TRP A 613 -24.93 -23.23 -22.26
CA TRP A 613 -25.10 -22.90 -20.83
C TRP A 613 -26.41 -22.19 -20.52
N ALA A 614 -27.00 -21.47 -21.48
CA ALA A 614 -28.27 -20.76 -21.29
C ALA A 614 -29.45 -21.71 -21.06
N THR A 615 -29.43 -22.90 -21.68
CA THR A 615 -30.53 -23.88 -21.60
C THR A 615 -30.54 -24.67 -20.30
N SER A 616 -29.38 -25.03 -19.75
CA SER A 616 -29.25 -25.69 -18.45
C SER A 616 -27.84 -25.49 -17.89
N SER A 617 -27.70 -24.75 -16.78
CA SER A 617 -26.40 -24.61 -16.10
C SER A 617 -26.49 -25.19 -14.69
N ALA A 618 -25.89 -26.37 -14.53
CA ALA A 618 -25.70 -26.98 -13.21
C ALA A 618 -24.80 -26.14 -12.29
N LEU A 619 -23.98 -25.25 -12.85
CA LEU A 619 -23.04 -24.41 -12.12
C LEU A 619 -23.76 -23.40 -11.20
N SER A 620 -24.91 -22.90 -11.65
CA SER A 620 -25.73 -21.91 -10.93
C SER A 620 -26.59 -22.49 -9.80
N ALA A 621 -26.92 -23.79 -9.83
CA ALA A 621 -27.80 -24.43 -8.85
C ALA A 621 -27.09 -24.65 -7.50
N GLY A 622 -27.64 -24.11 -6.40
CA GLY A 622 -26.98 -24.18 -5.09
C GLY A 622 -25.69 -23.35 -4.99
N ALA A 623 -25.51 -22.36 -5.87
CA ALA A 623 -24.30 -21.54 -5.89
C ALA A 623 -24.12 -20.74 -4.57
N PRO A 624 -22.86 -20.55 -4.12
CA PRO A 624 -22.54 -19.76 -2.94
C PRO A 624 -23.14 -18.34 -2.99
N ARG A 625 -23.42 -17.77 -1.80
CA ARG A 625 -23.96 -16.42 -1.66
C ARG A 625 -23.11 -15.56 -0.72
N PRO A 626 -22.98 -14.24 -0.98
CA PRO A 626 -23.51 -13.49 -2.13
C PRO A 626 -22.87 -13.91 -3.47
N ARG A 627 -23.58 -13.71 -4.59
CA ARG A 627 -23.07 -14.06 -5.92
C ARG A 627 -21.98 -13.09 -6.38
N PRO A 628 -20.88 -13.57 -6.99
CA PRO A 628 -19.86 -12.70 -7.55
C PRO A 628 -20.37 -12.00 -8.82
N ARG A 629 -19.74 -10.89 -9.19
CA ARG A 629 -19.98 -10.19 -10.45
C ARG A 629 -18.65 -9.93 -11.14
N LEU A 630 -18.41 -10.61 -12.27
CA LEU A 630 -17.25 -10.34 -13.11
C LEU A 630 -17.45 -9.02 -13.86
N ARG A 631 -16.41 -8.19 -13.86
CA ARG A 631 -16.35 -6.92 -14.59
C ARG A 631 -14.93 -6.74 -15.14
N PRO A 632 -14.76 -6.33 -16.41
CA PRO A 632 -13.46 -5.92 -16.91
C PRO A 632 -12.95 -4.73 -16.07
N THR A 633 -11.73 -4.84 -15.57
CA THR A 633 -10.99 -3.75 -14.94
C THR A 633 -9.70 -3.54 -15.74
N PRO A 634 -9.19 -2.30 -15.86
CA PRO A 634 -7.84 -2.10 -16.38
C PRO A 634 -6.82 -2.90 -15.57
N ASP A 635 -5.77 -3.36 -16.25
CA ASP A 635 -4.56 -3.79 -15.58
C ASP A 635 -4.03 -2.62 -14.72
N ASP A 636 -3.62 -2.91 -13.49
CA ASP A 636 -3.16 -1.91 -12.53
C ASP A 636 -1.70 -1.47 -12.76
N GLY A 637 -1.02 -2.06 -13.74
CA GLY A 637 0.35 -1.75 -14.14
C GLY A 637 1.41 -2.29 -13.18
N ALA A 638 1.00 -3.04 -12.15
CA ALA A 638 1.92 -3.85 -11.37
C ALA A 638 2.36 -5.07 -12.18
N THR A 639 3.48 -5.69 -11.78
CA THR A 639 3.85 -6.99 -12.35
C THR A 639 2.70 -7.98 -12.20
N ALA A 640 2.38 -8.76 -13.24
CA ALA A 640 1.38 -9.82 -13.14
C ALA A 640 1.77 -10.85 -12.06
N PRO A 641 0.81 -11.46 -11.33
CA PRO A 641 1.13 -12.48 -10.33
C PRO A 641 1.89 -13.64 -10.96
N SER A 642 2.89 -14.16 -10.25
CA SER A 642 3.65 -15.34 -10.70
C SER A 642 2.78 -16.62 -10.78
N ALA A 643 1.61 -16.59 -10.14
CA ALA A 643 0.59 -17.62 -10.19
C ALA A 643 -0.23 -17.60 -11.49
N ASP A 644 -0.22 -16.50 -12.23
CA ASP A 644 -0.73 -16.48 -13.59
C ASP A 644 0.35 -17.04 -14.51
N PRO A 645 0.06 -18.03 -15.37
CA PRO A 645 1.00 -18.36 -16.43
C PRO A 645 1.29 -17.05 -17.16
N PRO A 646 2.56 -16.79 -17.58
CA PRO A 646 2.82 -15.64 -18.43
C PRO A 646 1.79 -15.72 -19.53
N ILE A 647 0.96 -14.68 -19.66
CA ILE A 647 0.13 -14.55 -20.85
C ILE A 647 1.17 -14.58 -21.94
N GLN A 648 1.31 -15.72 -22.62
CA GLN A 648 1.99 -15.74 -23.89
C GLN A 648 1.15 -14.75 -24.69
N THR A 649 1.63 -13.53 -24.80
CA THR A 649 1.46 -12.76 -26.01
C THR A 649 1.98 -13.68 -27.10
N VAL A 650 1.09 -14.54 -27.61
CA VAL A 650 1.29 -15.30 -28.83
C VAL A 650 1.36 -14.21 -29.89
N LEU A 651 2.51 -13.56 -30.07
CA LEU A 651 2.88 -12.70 -31.19
C LEU A 651 4.34 -12.25 -31.04
N ASP A 652 5.25 -12.96 -31.72
CA ASP A 652 6.26 -12.43 -32.67
C ASP A 652 7.31 -13.51 -32.96
N SER A 653 6.87 -14.60 -33.58
CA SER A 653 7.75 -15.42 -34.41
C SER A 653 7.09 -15.53 -35.78
N GLU A 654 7.50 -14.69 -36.73
CA GLU A 654 7.36 -15.06 -38.13
C GLU A 654 8.14 -16.38 -38.32
N PRO A 655 7.54 -17.42 -38.94
CA PRO A 655 8.36 -18.52 -39.42
C PRO A 655 9.33 -17.96 -40.48
N PRO A 656 10.58 -18.44 -40.55
CA PRO A 656 11.52 -18.00 -41.57
C PRO A 656 10.91 -18.29 -42.94
N GLY A 657 10.64 -17.22 -43.70
CA GLY A 657 10.29 -17.25 -45.12
C GLY A 657 11.53 -17.24 -45.98
#